data_AF-A0A4Z0AWT9-F1
#
_entry.id   AF-A0A4Z0AWT9-F1
#
_cell.length_a   1.000
_cell.length_b   1.000
_cell.length_c   1.000
_cell.angle_alpha   90.00
_cell.angle_beta   90.00
_cell.angle_gamma   90.00
#
_symmetry.space_group_name_H-M   'P 1'
#
loop_
_entity.id
_entity.type
_entity.pdbx_description
1 polymer ?
#
loop_
_entity_poly.entity_id
_entity_poly.type
_entity_poly.pdbx_seq_one_letter_code
_entity_poly.pdbx_strand_id
1 'polypeptide(L)'
;MPMTPYLVSQFAQSTMTNLVRECFGYDFPDILTKRQVGYIFNYLNRLDAKNVLLEFEYVDKDFLEDFSRYYAKRYGNDGHKCARMHFFACPLDHGMVSEILAGGPEAEKLMRTLQASYLGFMVIKPLPKTFIGKTCLKVMEDESTNEKRKRRLSRQYKVDLFGISLSVESLAFQEQDKVIAACATTAIWSALHALQWHSIRSVHSCSEITMNALNDRNGSSNSFPNTELNAEQMLRSIDAEGLRHHQENLRGTDEKRFFETVVSHIDSQLPLIFIGDVHSLGGPGKNRPKREGDHAICIVGYKQDHEQILYIHDDRLGPYVRAKLIPTAGYSTKRKQMREVWALGLQTMNPDGTWSDPVELFEPDVLIVPTDKKVRLPFYYALETCDRIKQQVAQDWKTWFPADEYNIVEGISFRIRLREISHIRQEVRTQSFAFNAPDLSELNSEEKAEAEKGVSNNPNATEITASSDDLEPSEEQIKQWEKDKVRFLTKGFARFQWEAQFFYEGTPAFKAFIDATDVPQGDAVSAVFTDDMFYGNVVLNLLLSNHTAKSFKAKDGQFFPSFMRRLVEKDTSMDRYLDETYGELRAPLYLKEQEIREQDIFKNPTAVCLYDAPRIPIVELNTKFTRGASYLIWTISKDGALIIGKELTVKINGRLEKCGHPSITGFKPARIAGELHKAGKGNWKINSKSGRYSGDYPNTDELLQNALHKFQQFFPKEGFAIQAPKAPASL
;
A
#
# COMPACT_ATOMS: atom_id res chain seq x y z
N MET A 1 36.03 36.14 -24.22
CA MET A 1 34.79 36.88 -24.49
C MET A 1 33.80 36.54 -23.39
N PRO A 2 32.93 37.46 -22.92
CA PRO A 2 31.87 37.05 -22.01
C PRO A 2 30.93 36.16 -22.83
N MET A 3 31.03 34.84 -22.65
CA MET A 3 30.06 33.92 -23.25
C MET A 3 28.70 34.27 -22.66
N THR A 4 27.67 34.32 -23.50
CA THR A 4 26.28 34.35 -23.02
C THR A 4 26.11 33.19 -22.03
N PRO A 5 25.58 33.43 -20.81
CA PRO A 5 25.57 32.44 -19.73
C PRO A 5 24.66 31.24 -20.03
N TYR A 6 23.87 31.32 -21.10
CA TYR A 6 23.06 30.24 -21.64
C TYR A 6 22.97 30.37 -23.17
N LEU A 7 22.55 29.29 -23.83
CA LEU A 7 22.16 29.29 -25.24
C LEU A 7 20.76 28.74 -25.40
N VAL A 8 19.93 29.41 -26.22
CA VAL A 8 18.61 28.90 -26.62
C VAL A 8 18.64 28.55 -28.09
N SER A 9 18.27 27.31 -28.41
CA SER A 9 18.27 26.80 -29.79
C SER A 9 17.02 25.95 -30.07
N GLN A 10 16.67 25.84 -31.34
CA GLN A 10 15.64 24.89 -31.78
C GLN A 10 16.10 23.46 -31.51
N PHE A 11 15.19 22.64 -31.00
CA PHE A 11 15.42 21.23 -30.76
C PHE A 11 15.60 20.51 -32.10
N ALA A 12 16.82 20.02 -32.33
CA ALA A 12 17.17 19.19 -33.47
C ALA A 12 18.37 18.32 -33.10
N GLN A 13 18.55 17.21 -33.81
CA GLN A 13 19.61 16.25 -33.49
C GLN A 13 21.01 16.87 -33.64
N SER A 14 21.23 17.67 -34.69
CA SER A 14 22.46 18.43 -34.91
C SER A 14 22.69 19.48 -33.81
N THR A 15 21.63 20.15 -33.35
CA THR A 15 21.70 21.12 -32.26
C THR A 15 22.20 20.48 -30.97
N MET A 16 21.66 19.33 -30.57
CA MET A 16 22.11 18.64 -29.35
C MET A 16 23.61 18.33 -29.38
N THR A 17 24.11 17.84 -30.50
CA THR A 17 25.54 17.54 -30.68
C THR A 17 26.39 18.80 -30.60
N ASN A 18 25.97 19.88 -31.27
CA ASN A 18 26.71 21.14 -31.24
C ASN A 18 26.73 21.74 -29.82
N LEU A 19 25.61 21.73 -29.11
CA LEU A 19 25.54 22.26 -27.74
C LEU A 19 26.47 21.50 -26.77
N VAL A 20 26.63 20.18 -26.90
CA VAL A 20 27.62 19.44 -26.09
C VAL A 20 29.06 19.81 -26.48
N ARG A 21 29.34 19.97 -27.77
CA ARG A 21 30.68 20.41 -28.25
C ARG A 21 31.04 21.81 -27.80
N GLU A 22 30.07 22.72 -27.74
CA GLU A 22 30.28 24.07 -27.19
C GLU A 22 30.69 24.03 -25.71
N CYS A 23 30.22 23.04 -24.95
CA CYS A 23 30.61 22.91 -23.53
C CYS A 23 32.02 22.37 -23.31
N PHE A 24 32.47 21.41 -24.12
CA PHE A 24 33.68 20.60 -23.83
C PHE A 24 34.70 20.52 -24.97
N GLY A 25 34.49 21.27 -26.06
CA GLY A 25 35.37 21.32 -27.23
C GLY A 25 35.01 20.33 -28.35
N TYR A 26 35.66 20.51 -29.51
CA TYR A 26 35.42 19.70 -30.71
C TYR A 26 36.10 18.31 -30.70
N ASP A 27 37.00 18.07 -29.74
CA ASP A 27 37.60 16.75 -29.51
C ASP A 27 36.62 15.76 -28.85
N PHE A 28 35.42 16.24 -28.47
CA PHE A 28 34.36 15.39 -27.97
C PHE A 28 33.85 14.44 -29.08
N PRO A 29 33.75 13.12 -28.82
CA PRO A 29 33.40 12.12 -29.84
C PRO A 29 32.09 12.43 -30.58
N ASP A 30 31.89 11.84 -31.76
CA ASP A 30 30.62 11.99 -32.48
C ASP A 30 29.44 11.39 -31.69
N ILE A 31 28.76 12.28 -30.99
CA ILE A 31 27.63 12.07 -30.07
C ILE A 31 26.46 11.38 -30.77
N LEU A 32 26.30 11.60 -32.08
CA LEU A 32 25.19 11.06 -32.86
C LEU A 32 25.22 9.53 -32.99
N THR A 33 26.41 8.94 -32.91
CA THR A 33 26.59 7.48 -33.00
C THR A 33 26.10 6.74 -31.76
N LYS A 34 25.81 7.48 -30.68
CA LYS A 34 25.46 6.91 -29.39
C LYS A 34 23.97 6.54 -29.31
N ARG A 35 23.69 5.26 -29.06
CA ARG A 35 22.31 4.73 -28.93
C ARG A 35 21.47 5.54 -27.93
N GLN A 36 22.06 5.96 -26.80
CA GLN A 36 21.36 6.72 -25.78
C GLN A 36 20.89 8.09 -26.26
N VAL A 37 21.71 8.79 -27.05
CA VAL A 37 21.35 10.10 -27.59
C VAL A 37 20.21 9.96 -28.59
N GLY A 38 20.30 8.97 -29.49
CA GLY A 38 19.21 8.67 -30.44
C GLY A 38 17.91 8.32 -29.72
N TYR A 39 17.98 7.52 -28.65
CA TYR A 39 16.81 7.17 -27.85
C TYR A 39 16.19 8.40 -27.17
N ILE A 40 16.99 9.22 -26.47
CA ILE A 40 16.53 10.44 -25.80
C ILE A 40 15.94 11.44 -26.81
N PHE A 41 16.57 11.58 -27.98
CA PHE A 41 16.07 12.43 -29.05
C PHE A 41 14.68 12.00 -29.53
N ASN A 42 14.49 10.71 -29.82
CA ASN A 42 13.19 10.18 -30.20
C ASN A 42 12.17 10.34 -29.07
N TYR A 43 12.57 10.09 -27.82
CA TYR A 43 11.73 10.26 -26.63
C TYR A 43 11.18 11.70 -26.53
N LEU A 44 12.06 12.69 -26.68
CA LEU A 44 11.72 14.11 -26.65
C LEU A 44 10.88 14.55 -27.86
N ASN A 45 11.16 14.02 -29.06
CA ASN A 45 10.31 14.26 -30.23
C ASN A 45 8.88 13.78 -29.99
N ARG A 46 8.71 12.61 -29.37
CA ARG A 46 7.38 12.08 -29.05
C ARG A 46 6.62 12.96 -28.04
N LEU A 47 7.34 13.70 -27.23
CA LEU A 47 6.82 14.71 -26.29
C LEU A 47 6.66 16.11 -26.92
N ASP A 48 6.82 16.25 -28.24
CA ASP A 48 6.73 17.52 -28.97
C ASP A 48 7.75 18.56 -28.51
N ALA A 49 8.99 18.15 -28.23
CA ALA A 49 10.08 19.08 -27.90
C ALA A 49 10.38 20.02 -29.07
N LYS A 50 10.37 21.33 -28.81
CA LYS A 50 10.58 22.39 -29.81
C LYS A 50 11.88 23.13 -29.61
N ASN A 51 12.27 23.36 -28.36
CA ASN A 51 13.47 24.14 -28.02
C ASN A 51 14.27 23.47 -26.90
N VAL A 52 15.56 23.75 -26.92
CA VAL A 52 16.51 23.38 -25.87
C VAL A 52 17.22 24.64 -25.37
N LEU A 53 17.31 24.78 -24.06
CA LEU A 53 18.12 25.80 -23.39
C LEU A 53 19.31 25.10 -22.73
N LEU A 54 20.51 25.55 -23.06
CA LEU A 54 21.75 25.10 -22.45
C LEU A 54 22.15 26.05 -21.32
N GLU A 55 22.24 25.53 -20.11
CA GLU A 55 22.84 26.18 -18.94
C GLU A 55 24.29 25.73 -18.80
N PHE A 56 25.21 26.69 -18.84
CA PHE A 56 26.64 26.44 -18.65
C PHE A 56 27.02 26.40 -17.17
N GLU A 57 28.17 25.78 -16.88
CA GLU A 57 28.81 25.77 -15.55
C GLU A 57 27.91 25.25 -14.41
N TYR A 58 27.06 24.28 -14.71
CA TYR A 58 26.18 23.64 -13.72
C TYR A 58 26.97 22.72 -12.78
N VAL A 59 26.69 22.77 -11.48
CA VAL A 59 27.27 21.86 -10.49
C VAL A 59 26.24 20.77 -10.16
N ASP A 60 26.47 19.58 -10.70
CA ASP A 60 25.64 18.42 -10.38
C ASP A 60 26.12 17.75 -9.09
N LYS A 61 25.20 17.48 -8.16
CA LYS A 61 25.51 16.84 -6.87
C LYS A 61 26.15 15.46 -7.07
N ASP A 62 25.53 14.63 -7.90
CA ASP A 62 25.93 13.23 -8.04
C ASP A 62 27.30 13.14 -8.74
N PHE A 63 27.51 13.92 -9.80
CA PHE A 63 28.80 13.97 -10.47
C PHE A 63 29.89 14.65 -9.63
N LEU A 64 29.58 15.68 -8.85
CA LEU A 64 30.58 16.32 -7.98
C LEU A 64 31.15 15.31 -6.96
N GLU A 65 30.28 14.48 -6.39
CA GLU A 65 30.69 13.42 -5.47
C GLU A 65 31.58 12.39 -6.17
N ASP A 66 31.15 11.90 -7.34
CA ASP A 66 31.93 10.95 -8.15
C ASP A 66 33.28 11.54 -8.60
N PHE A 67 33.29 12.83 -8.95
CA PHE A 67 34.50 13.56 -9.31
C PHE A 67 35.46 13.63 -8.14
N SER A 68 35.00 14.08 -6.97
CA SER A 68 35.85 14.28 -5.79
C SER A 68 36.57 13.00 -5.36
N ARG A 69 35.90 11.85 -5.47
CA ARG A 69 36.41 10.57 -4.98
C ARG A 69 37.35 9.88 -5.93
N TYR A 70 37.09 10.03 -7.24
CA TYR A 70 37.81 9.34 -8.28
C TYR A 70 38.51 10.30 -9.26
N TYR A 71 37.76 11.12 -10.00
CA TYR A 71 38.32 11.90 -11.12
C TYR A 71 39.28 13.01 -10.71
N ALA A 72 39.13 13.58 -9.51
CA ALA A 72 40.03 14.60 -8.98
C ALA A 72 41.48 14.10 -8.84
N LYS A 73 41.67 12.78 -8.70
CA LYS A 73 42.99 12.13 -8.59
C LYS A 73 43.59 11.74 -9.95
N ARG A 74 42.85 11.94 -11.05
CA ARG A 74 43.28 11.56 -12.40
C ARG A 74 44.05 12.70 -13.06
N TYR A 75 45.17 12.35 -13.71
CA TYR A 75 45.91 13.28 -14.57
C TYR A 75 45.06 13.65 -15.81
N GLY A 76 44.98 14.95 -16.13
CA GLY A 76 44.16 15.45 -17.24
C GLY A 76 42.65 15.30 -16.99
N ASN A 77 42.18 15.67 -15.79
CA ASN A 77 40.75 15.73 -15.53
C ASN A 77 40.12 16.99 -16.15
N ASP A 78 38.93 16.84 -16.74
CA ASP A 78 38.20 17.92 -17.43
C ASP A 78 37.35 18.77 -16.46
N GLY A 79 37.70 18.75 -15.16
CA GLY A 79 37.00 19.47 -14.10
C GLY A 79 35.68 18.84 -13.62
N HIS A 80 35.01 19.52 -12.70
CA HIS A 80 33.77 19.08 -12.05
C HIS A 80 32.52 19.82 -12.55
N LYS A 81 32.70 20.87 -13.37
CA LYS A 81 31.58 21.66 -13.90
C LYS A 81 30.91 20.89 -15.04
N CYS A 82 29.63 20.63 -14.88
CA CYS A 82 28.76 20.07 -15.90
C CYS A 82 28.12 21.18 -16.73
N ALA A 83 27.34 20.77 -17.74
CA ALA A 83 26.31 21.61 -18.34
C ALA A 83 24.93 20.95 -18.14
N ARG A 84 23.85 21.70 -18.29
CA ARG A 84 22.49 21.17 -18.20
C ARG A 84 21.65 21.64 -19.37
N MET A 85 21.07 20.70 -20.10
CA MET A 85 20.13 20.96 -21.19
C MET A 85 18.71 20.88 -20.65
N HIS A 86 17.91 21.91 -20.88
CA HIS A 86 16.49 22.00 -20.54
C HIS A 86 15.66 21.92 -21.81
N PHE A 87 14.61 21.09 -21.81
CA PHE A 87 13.78 20.86 -22.99
C PHE A 87 12.37 21.43 -22.80
N PHE A 88 11.83 22.04 -23.86
CA PHE A 88 10.53 22.70 -23.82
C PHE A 88 9.69 22.34 -25.06
N ALA A 89 8.39 22.14 -24.85
CA ALA A 89 7.39 21.90 -25.90
C ALA A 89 6.81 23.19 -26.52
N CYS A 90 7.36 24.35 -26.15
CA CYS A 90 7.03 25.64 -26.74
C CYS A 90 8.23 26.24 -27.47
N PRO A 91 7.98 27.11 -28.48
CA PRO A 91 9.00 28.02 -28.96
C PRO A 91 9.62 28.81 -27.80
N LEU A 92 10.94 28.90 -27.78
CA LEU A 92 11.69 29.68 -26.79
C LEU A 92 12.82 30.43 -27.51
N ASP A 93 13.01 31.70 -27.17
CA ASP A 93 14.13 32.50 -27.64
C ASP A 93 14.82 33.26 -26.49
N HIS A 94 15.93 33.94 -26.80
CA HIS A 94 16.69 34.68 -25.80
C HIS A 94 15.92 35.88 -25.23
N GLY A 95 15.01 36.48 -26.00
CA GLY A 95 14.20 37.63 -25.58
C GLY A 95 13.19 37.24 -24.51
N MET A 96 12.48 36.12 -24.71
CA MET A 96 11.57 35.55 -23.72
C MET A 96 12.28 35.24 -22.39
N VAL A 97 13.47 34.62 -22.45
CA VAL A 97 14.25 34.32 -21.24
C VAL A 97 14.70 35.62 -20.56
N SER A 98 15.17 36.61 -21.33
CA SER A 98 15.61 37.90 -20.78
C SER A 98 14.47 38.67 -20.10
N GLU A 99 13.27 38.65 -20.66
CA GLU A 99 12.06 39.26 -20.08
C GLU A 99 11.70 38.63 -18.72
N ILE A 100 11.75 37.30 -18.64
CA ILE A 100 11.51 36.56 -17.39
C ILE A 100 12.56 36.96 -16.34
N LEU A 101 13.84 36.93 -16.69
CA LEU A 101 14.94 37.21 -15.76
C LEU A 101 14.98 38.67 -15.30
N ALA A 102 14.55 39.61 -16.15
CA ALA A 102 14.44 41.01 -15.81
C ALA A 102 13.24 41.33 -14.90
N GLY A 103 12.31 40.39 -14.71
CA GLY A 103 11.06 40.62 -13.97
C GLY A 103 10.14 41.61 -14.68
N GLY A 104 10.11 41.56 -16.02
CA GLY A 104 9.29 42.46 -16.83
C GLY A 104 7.77 42.23 -16.66
N PRO A 105 6.91 43.08 -17.27
CA PRO A 105 5.46 43.05 -17.08
C PRO A 105 4.81 41.69 -17.40
N GLU A 106 5.37 40.93 -18.34
CA GLU A 106 4.85 39.62 -18.76
C GLU A 106 5.56 38.43 -18.08
N ALA A 107 6.54 38.68 -17.20
CA ALA A 107 7.42 37.63 -16.64
C ALA A 107 6.62 36.49 -15.97
N GLU A 108 5.66 36.80 -15.11
CA GLU A 108 4.82 35.82 -14.42
C GLU A 108 4.03 34.92 -15.39
N LYS A 109 3.50 35.51 -16.46
CA LYS A 109 2.75 34.78 -17.48
C LYS A 109 3.67 33.88 -18.29
N LEU A 110 4.83 34.40 -18.70
CA LEU A 110 5.85 33.64 -19.42
C LEU A 110 6.41 32.49 -18.58
N MET A 111 6.61 32.68 -17.27
CA MET A 111 7.02 31.62 -16.34
C MET A 111 6.00 30.48 -16.28
N ARG A 112 4.70 30.80 -16.22
CA ARG A 112 3.63 29.79 -16.28
C ARG A 112 3.63 29.02 -17.61
N THR A 113 3.82 29.73 -18.72
CA THR A 113 3.96 29.10 -20.04
C THR A 113 5.17 28.16 -20.08
N LEU A 114 6.31 28.59 -19.53
CA LEU A 114 7.54 27.82 -19.50
C LEU A 114 7.39 26.54 -18.65
N GLN A 115 6.77 26.63 -17.47
CA GLN A 115 6.47 25.46 -16.64
C GLN A 115 5.48 24.50 -17.33
N ALA A 116 4.44 25.01 -17.97
CA ALA A 116 3.46 24.17 -18.68
C ALA A 116 4.09 23.39 -19.86
N SER A 117 5.10 23.97 -20.51
CA SER A 117 5.81 23.35 -21.63
C SER A 117 7.09 22.60 -21.22
N TYR A 118 7.48 22.61 -19.94
CA TYR A 118 8.74 22.01 -19.50
C TYR A 118 8.71 20.49 -19.62
N LEU A 119 9.66 19.94 -20.38
CA LEU A 119 9.81 18.51 -20.64
C LEU A 119 10.90 17.87 -19.77
N GLY A 120 11.62 18.67 -18.99
CA GLY A 120 12.68 18.20 -18.11
C GLY A 120 14.09 18.58 -18.58
N PHE A 121 15.09 17.87 -18.08
CA PHE A 121 16.50 18.19 -18.29
C PHE A 121 17.40 16.97 -18.46
N MET A 122 18.59 17.20 -19.02
CA MET A 122 19.70 16.27 -19.11
C MET A 122 20.99 16.96 -18.68
N VAL A 123 21.65 16.43 -17.64
CA VAL A 123 22.98 16.87 -17.24
C VAL A 123 24.02 16.27 -18.17
N ILE A 124 24.98 17.09 -18.60
CA ILE A 124 26.13 16.70 -19.42
C ILE A 124 27.37 16.77 -18.56
N LYS A 125 27.95 15.61 -18.27
CA LYS A 125 29.21 15.45 -17.53
C LYS A 125 30.39 15.76 -18.46
N PRO A 126 31.48 16.37 -17.94
CA PRO A 126 32.75 16.55 -18.66
C PRO A 126 33.50 15.21 -18.79
N LEU A 127 32.86 14.19 -19.38
CA LEU A 127 33.42 12.86 -19.58
C LEU A 127 33.23 12.46 -21.05
N PRO A 128 34.29 12.42 -21.89
CA PRO A 128 34.15 12.24 -23.35
C PRO A 128 33.35 11.01 -23.78
N LYS A 129 33.39 9.93 -23.01
CA LYS A 129 32.74 8.66 -23.37
C LYS A 129 31.38 8.45 -22.71
N THR A 130 31.18 8.93 -21.48
CA THR A 130 30.02 8.61 -20.61
C THR A 130 29.42 9.91 -20.07
N PHE A 131 29.08 10.83 -20.97
CA PHE A 131 28.71 12.19 -20.64
C PHE A 131 27.25 12.37 -20.18
N ILE A 132 26.36 11.40 -20.39
CA ILE A 132 24.96 11.54 -20.00
C ILE A 132 24.87 11.33 -18.48
N GLY A 133 24.70 12.41 -17.75
CA GLY A 133 24.48 12.42 -16.30
C GLY A 133 23.00 12.27 -15.96
N LYS A 134 22.65 12.76 -14.77
CA LYS A 134 21.28 12.78 -14.28
C LYS A 134 20.35 13.44 -15.29
N THR A 135 19.41 12.66 -15.78
CA THR A 135 18.45 13.01 -16.81
C THR A 135 17.05 12.76 -16.24
N CYS A 136 16.22 13.80 -16.21
CA CYS A 136 14.86 13.72 -15.72
C CYS A 136 13.94 14.28 -16.81
N LEU A 137 13.26 13.39 -17.53
CA LEU A 137 12.37 13.74 -18.63
C LEU A 137 10.92 13.43 -18.25
N LYS A 138 10.00 14.28 -18.72
CA LYS A 138 8.56 14.14 -18.50
C LYS A 138 8.11 12.74 -18.90
N VAL A 139 7.42 12.06 -17.99
CA VAL A 139 6.86 10.74 -18.28
C VAL A 139 5.72 10.87 -19.29
N MET A 140 5.78 10.10 -20.38
CA MET A 140 4.67 10.00 -21.33
C MET A 140 3.41 9.51 -20.62
N GLU A 141 2.25 10.07 -20.96
CA GLU A 141 0.98 9.76 -20.32
C GLU A 141 0.64 8.25 -20.34
N ASP A 142 0.07 7.79 -19.24
CA ASP A 142 -0.40 6.43 -19.04
C ASP A 142 -1.92 6.40 -19.19
N GLU A 143 -2.42 5.58 -20.11
CA GLU A 143 -3.86 5.29 -20.23
C GLU A 143 -4.21 4.09 -19.36
N SER A 144 -5.27 4.20 -18.55
CA SER A 144 -5.82 3.08 -17.80
C SER A 144 -7.33 2.98 -18.07
N THR A 145 -7.74 1.94 -18.78
CA THR A 145 -9.13 1.54 -19.00
C THR A 145 -9.36 0.14 -18.43
N ASN A 146 -10.58 -0.39 -18.49
CA ASN A 146 -10.85 -1.77 -18.07
C ASN A 146 -10.06 -2.80 -18.90
N GLU A 147 -9.78 -2.51 -20.17
CA GLU A 147 -9.06 -3.40 -21.09
C GLU A 147 -7.54 -3.17 -21.13
N LYS A 148 -7.09 -1.98 -20.72
CA LYS A 148 -5.67 -1.58 -20.83
C LYS A 148 -5.20 -1.02 -19.51
N ARG A 149 -4.17 -1.63 -18.93
CA ARG A 149 -3.53 -1.12 -17.71
C ARG A 149 -2.10 -0.75 -18.01
N LYS A 150 -1.76 0.52 -17.81
CA LYS A 150 -0.41 1.03 -18.01
C LYS A 150 0.00 1.85 -16.81
N ARG A 151 1.21 1.62 -16.31
CA ARG A 151 1.73 2.36 -15.18
C ARG A 151 3.24 2.46 -15.23
N ARG A 152 3.76 3.67 -15.07
CA ARG A 152 5.18 3.98 -14.90
C ARG A 152 5.39 4.71 -13.58
N LEU A 153 6.41 4.31 -12.83
CA LEU A 153 6.84 5.00 -11.63
C LEU A 153 7.44 6.35 -12.02
N SER A 154 7.08 7.39 -11.27
CA SER A 154 7.54 8.76 -11.47
C SER A 154 7.47 9.51 -10.14
N ARG A 155 8.21 10.61 -10.06
CA ARG A 155 8.27 11.52 -8.92
C ARG A 155 8.42 12.95 -9.43
N GLN A 156 7.99 13.88 -8.61
CA GLN A 156 8.21 15.29 -8.88
C GLN A 156 9.67 15.70 -8.62
N TYR A 157 10.38 16.13 -9.65
CA TYR A 157 11.69 16.75 -9.54
C TYR A 157 11.55 18.26 -9.62
N LYS A 158 11.99 18.96 -8.58
CA LYS A 158 12.10 20.43 -8.58
C LYS A 158 13.42 20.85 -9.21
N VAL A 159 13.36 21.82 -10.10
CA VAL A 159 14.49 22.35 -10.86
C VAL A 159 14.51 23.86 -10.70
N ASP A 160 15.69 24.40 -10.41
CA ASP A 160 15.93 25.84 -10.42
C ASP A 160 16.70 26.17 -11.69
N LEU A 161 16.14 26.99 -12.57
CA LEU A 161 16.80 27.50 -13.77
C LEU A 161 16.98 29.01 -13.63
N PHE A 162 18.16 29.45 -13.20
CA PHE A 162 18.46 30.87 -12.96
C PHE A 162 17.46 31.55 -11.99
N GLY A 163 16.99 30.84 -10.96
CA GLY A 163 15.95 31.30 -10.05
C GLY A 163 14.51 31.04 -10.51
N ILE A 164 14.30 30.56 -11.74
CA ILE A 164 12.98 30.14 -12.24
C ILE A 164 12.66 28.77 -11.65
N SER A 165 11.63 28.71 -10.81
CA SER A 165 11.17 27.45 -10.22
C SER A 165 10.39 26.62 -11.23
N LEU A 166 10.98 25.52 -11.67
CA LEU A 166 10.39 24.53 -12.56
C LEU A 166 10.21 23.18 -11.84
N SER A 167 9.34 22.35 -12.37
CA SER A 167 9.11 20.99 -11.89
C SER A 167 8.72 20.05 -13.01
N VAL A 168 9.08 18.78 -12.90
CA VAL A 168 8.75 17.74 -13.87
C VAL A 168 8.45 16.42 -13.16
N GLU A 169 7.36 15.76 -13.55
CA GLU A 169 7.11 14.36 -13.16
C GLU A 169 7.99 13.45 -14.02
N SER A 170 8.96 12.79 -13.39
CA SER A 170 10.01 12.02 -14.05
C SER A 170 10.49 10.89 -13.16
N LEU A 171 11.33 10.00 -13.68
CA LEU A 171 12.23 9.20 -12.87
C LEU A 171 13.66 9.45 -13.35
N ALA A 172 14.59 9.66 -12.41
CA ALA A 172 15.96 9.97 -12.79
C ALA A 172 16.60 8.78 -13.51
N PHE A 173 17.27 9.07 -14.61
CA PHE A 173 18.07 8.15 -15.41
C PHE A 173 19.49 8.71 -15.52
N GLN A 174 20.47 7.82 -15.67
CA GLN A 174 21.81 8.21 -16.10
C GLN A 174 22.47 7.07 -16.86
N GLU A 175 23.46 7.41 -17.67
CA GLU A 175 24.33 6.42 -18.29
C GLU A 175 25.35 5.87 -17.29
N GLN A 176 25.66 4.58 -17.40
CA GLN A 176 26.76 3.97 -16.66
C GLN A 176 28.09 4.66 -16.95
N ASP A 177 28.86 4.81 -15.88
CA ASP A 177 30.25 5.18 -15.94
C ASP A 177 31.05 3.89 -15.82
N LYS A 178 31.55 3.34 -16.94
CA LYS A 178 32.29 2.05 -16.99
C LYS A 178 33.51 1.97 -16.05
N VAL A 179 33.86 3.06 -15.38
CA VAL A 179 34.96 3.15 -14.42
C VAL A 179 34.45 3.17 -12.97
N ILE A 180 33.44 3.96 -12.65
CA ILE A 180 32.95 4.15 -11.27
C ILE A 180 31.64 3.42 -11.01
N ALA A 181 30.78 3.34 -12.02
CA ALA A 181 29.38 2.96 -11.93
C ALA A 181 29.03 1.93 -13.00
N ALA A 182 29.18 0.65 -12.67
CA ALA A 182 28.73 -0.44 -13.54
C ALA A 182 27.18 -0.49 -13.64
N CYS A 183 26.68 -1.40 -14.45
CA CYS A 183 25.24 -1.60 -14.65
C CYS A 183 24.46 -1.81 -13.34
N ALA A 184 24.99 -2.65 -12.44
CA ALA A 184 24.42 -2.92 -11.12
C ALA A 184 24.28 -1.64 -10.27
N THR A 185 25.29 -0.77 -10.28
CA THR A 185 25.27 0.51 -9.54
C THR A 185 24.20 1.43 -10.09
N THR A 186 24.10 1.55 -11.42
CA THR A 186 23.11 2.42 -12.08
C THR A 186 21.68 1.90 -11.90
N ALA A 187 21.49 0.57 -11.86
CA ALA A 187 20.20 -0.05 -11.58
C ALA A 187 19.74 0.20 -10.12
N ILE A 188 20.66 0.08 -9.15
CA ILE A 188 20.38 0.44 -7.74
C ILE A 188 20.05 1.93 -7.63
N TRP A 189 20.86 2.81 -8.22
CA TRP A 189 20.62 4.25 -8.20
C TRP A 189 19.25 4.61 -8.77
N SER A 190 18.86 3.99 -9.89
CA SER A 190 17.54 4.18 -10.51
C SER A 190 16.41 3.70 -9.59
N ALA A 191 16.60 2.56 -8.91
CA ALA A 191 15.63 2.04 -7.94
C ALA A 191 15.49 2.99 -6.74
N LEU A 192 16.58 3.53 -6.19
CA LEU A 192 16.53 4.49 -5.08
C LEU A 192 15.79 5.78 -5.46
N HIS A 193 15.97 6.26 -6.69
CA HIS A 193 15.20 7.39 -7.21
C HIS A 193 13.71 7.06 -7.36
N ALA A 194 13.32 5.80 -7.56
CA ALA A 194 11.93 5.39 -7.73
C ALA A 194 11.16 5.22 -6.42
N LEU A 195 11.85 4.99 -5.29
CA LEU A 195 11.24 4.83 -3.97
C LEU A 195 10.63 6.16 -3.48
N GLN A 196 9.29 6.21 -3.38
CA GLN A 196 8.54 7.44 -3.10
C GLN A 196 8.88 8.07 -1.73
N TRP A 197 9.07 7.23 -0.71
CA TRP A 197 9.40 7.65 0.66
C TRP A 197 10.89 7.97 0.86
N HIS A 198 11.74 7.62 -0.10
CA HIS A 198 13.17 7.91 -0.02
C HIS A 198 13.44 9.32 -0.57
N SER A 199 14.09 10.20 0.20
CA SER A 199 14.31 11.58 -0.27
C SER A 199 15.20 11.61 -1.52
N ILE A 200 14.76 12.31 -2.58
CA ILE A 200 15.55 12.47 -3.82
C ILE A 200 16.93 13.08 -3.52
N ARG A 201 17.00 13.97 -2.53
CA ARG A 201 18.24 14.66 -2.15
C ARG A 201 19.20 13.76 -1.38
N SER A 202 18.69 12.73 -0.70
CA SER A 202 19.50 11.78 0.07
C SER A 202 19.92 10.56 -0.74
N VAL A 203 19.50 10.41 -2.00
CA VAL A 203 20.01 9.36 -2.87
C VAL A 203 21.53 9.55 -3.02
N HIS A 204 22.24 8.50 -2.66
CA HIS A 204 23.69 8.43 -2.77
C HIS A 204 24.12 8.43 -4.25
N SER A 205 25.29 9.00 -4.55
CA SER A 205 25.88 9.00 -5.89
C SER A 205 26.31 7.58 -6.30
N CYS A 206 26.66 7.38 -7.57
CA CYS A 206 27.11 6.07 -8.01
C CYS A 206 28.38 5.61 -7.30
N SER A 207 29.36 6.48 -7.09
CA SER A 207 30.57 6.12 -6.34
C SER A 207 30.26 5.74 -4.89
N GLU A 208 29.27 6.36 -4.24
CA GLU A 208 28.78 5.98 -2.91
C GLU A 208 28.24 4.56 -2.90
N ILE A 209 27.32 4.27 -3.81
CA ILE A 209 26.69 2.96 -3.98
C ILE A 209 27.76 1.89 -4.22
N THR A 210 28.70 2.13 -5.14
CA THR A 210 29.77 1.17 -5.44
C THR A 210 30.70 0.97 -4.25
N MET A 211 31.11 2.02 -3.53
CA MET A 211 31.97 1.85 -2.35
C MET A 211 31.25 1.11 -1.21
N ASN A 212 29.96 1.37 -1.00
CA ASN A 212 29.14 0.66 -0.03
C ASN A 212 29.03 -0.83 -0.36
N ALA A 213 28.97 -1.19 -1.64
CA ALA A 213 28.98 -2.56 -2.10
C ALA A 213 30.32 -3.30 -1.87
N LEU A 214 31.45 -2.57 -1.87
CA LEU A 214 32.80 -3.14 -1.79
C LEU A 214 33.40 -3.18 -0.38
N ASN A 215 32.88 -2.39 0.57
CA ASN A 215 33.39 -2.30 1.94
C ASN A 215 33.17 -3.61 2.73
N ASP A 216 34.14 -4.53 2.67
CA ASP A 216 34.20 -5.74 3.51
C ASP A 216 35.19 -5.59 4.68
N ARG A 217 34.85 -6.13 5.85
CA ARG A 217 35.78 -6.26 6.99
C ARG A 217 36.54 -7.57 6.84
N ASN A 218 37.84 -7.45 6.56
CA ASN A 218 38.89 -8.46 6.47
C ASN A 218 39.03 -9.21 5.12
N GLY A 219 40.19 -9.00 4.48
CA GLY A 219 40.77 -9.96 3.52
C GLY A 219 40.40 -9.77 2.04
N SER A 220 39.59 -8.78 1.68
CA SER A 220 39.24 -8.52 0.28
C SER A 220 40.33 -7.74 -0.46
N SER A 221 40.82 -8.28 -1.58
CA SER A 221 41.70 -7.60 -2.54
C SER A 221 40.95 -6.66 -3.51
N ASN A 222 39.69 -6.31 -3.21
CA ASN A 222 38.86 -5.48 -4.09
C ASN A 222 39.26 -4.00 -4.00
N SER A 223 40.15 -3.56 -4.88
CA SER A 223 40.44 -2.15 -5.07
C SER A 223 39.27 -1.45 -5.76
N PHE A 224 38.69 -0.42 -5.16
CA PHE A 224 37.92 0.57 -5.91
C PHE A 224 38.87 1.30 -6.87
N PRO A 225 38.56 1.42 -8.18
CA PRO A 225 37.31 1.10 -8.87
C PRO A 225 37.13 -0.39 -9.22
N ASN A 226 35.89 -0.93 -9.13
CA ASN A 226 35.55 -2.28 -9.57
C ASN A 226 34.63 -2.20 -10.81
N THR A 227 34.81 -3.12 -11.76
CA THR A 227 34.10 -3.12 -13.05
C THR A 227 32.73 -3.78 -12.99
N GLU A 228 32.46 -4.65 -12.01
CA GLU A 228 31.20 -5.40 -11.91
C GLU A 228 30.83 -5.67 -10.43
N LEU A 229 29.53 -5.66 -10.12
CA LEU A 229 29.00 -6.07 -8.81
C LEU A 229 28.19 -7.36 -8.97
N ASN A 230 28.45 -8.35 -8.11
CA ASN A 230 27.61 -9.54 -8.03
C ASN A 230 26.33 -9.26 -7.21
N ALA A 231 25.37 -10.20 -7.23
CA ALA A 231 24.10 -10.05 -6.52
C ALA A 231 24.30 -9.77 -5.02
N GLU A 232 25.22 -10.45 -4.33
CA GLU A 232 25.48 -10.24 -2.90
C GLU A 232 25.98 -8.82 -2.61
N GLN A 233 26.88 -8.29 -3.43
CA GLN A 233 27.38 -6.92 -3.33
C GLN A 233 26.26 -5.90 -3.58
N MET A 234 25.33 -6.18 -4.49
CA MET A 234 24.15 -5.34 -4.71
C MET A 234 23.24 -5.31 -3.47
N LEU A 235 22.99 -6.47 -2.84
CA LEU A 235 22.21 -6.56 -1.61
C LEU A 235 22.86 -5.76 -0.47
N ARG A 236 24.18 -5.89 -0.28
CA ARG A 236 24.95 -5.11 0.70
C ARG A 236 24.81 -3.60 0.48
N SER A 237 24.83 -3.16 -0.78
CA SER A 237 24.59 -1.75 -1.08
C SER A 237 23.18 -1.31 -0.69
N ILE A 238 22.16 -2.14 -0.90
CA ILE A 238 20.78 -1.83 -0.50
C ILE A 238 20.66 -1.79 1.04
N ASP A 239 21.35 -2.67 1.76
CA ASP A 239 21.41 -2.65 3.23
C ASP A 239 22.07 -1.36 3.75
N ALA A 240 23.11 -0.86 3.08
CA ALA A 240 23.77 0.40 3.42
C ALA A 240 22.86 1.64 3.27
N GLU A 241 21.85 1.57 2.39
CA GLU A 241 20.78 2.57 2.27
C GLU A 241 19.75 2.50 3.41
N GLY A 242 19.88 1.52 4.32
CA GLY A 242 18.93 1.28 5.41
C GLY A 242 17.59 0.71 4.94
N LEU A 243 17.58 0.07 3.78
CA LEU A 243 16.41 -0.58 3.18
C LEU A 243 16.41 -2.08 3.47
N ARG A 244 15.26 -2.72 3.26
CA ARG A 244 15.18 -4.18 3.17
C ARG A 244 15.23 -4.59 1.70
N HIS A 245 15.74 -5.77 1.41
CA HIS A 245 15.69 -6.34 0.07
C HIS A 245 14.99 -7.70 0.08
N HIS A 246 14.22 -7.98 -0.97
CA HIS A 246 13.70 -9.31 -1.26
C HIS A 246 14.30 -9.79 -2.57
N GLN A 247 15.00 -10.92 -2.52
CA GLN A 247 15.59 -11.53 -3.69
C GLN A 247 14.74 -12.74 -4.11
N GLU A 248 14.42 -12.82 -5.38
CA GLU A 248 13.77 -13.97 -5.99
C GLU A 248 14.67 -14.57 -7.08
N ASN A 249 14.75 -15.90 -7.10
CA ASN A 249 15.39 -16.64 -8.18
C ASN A 249 14.36 -16.81 -9.30
N LEU A 250 14.68 -16.32 -10.50
CA LEU A 250 13.77 -16.37 -11.64
C LEU A 250 13.88 -17.66 -12.45
N ARG A 251 14.84 -18.54 -12.13
CA ARG A 251 15.00 -19.82 -12.86
C ARG A 251 13.77 -20.69 -12.74
N GLY A 252 13.24 -21.12 -13.87
CA GLY A 252 12.02 -21.93 -13.95
C GLY A 252 10.75 -21.18 -13.56
N THR A 253 10.80 -19.86 -13.39
CA THR A 253 9.60 -19.04 -13.18
C THR A 253 8.87 -18.86 -14.49
N ASP A 254 7.55 -19.06 -14.48
CA ASP A 254 6.69 -18.84 -15.65
C ASP A 254 6.53 -17.33 -15.99
N GLU A 255 6.36 -17.03 -17.27
CA GLU A 255 6.22 -15.66 -17.81
C GLU A 255 5.08 -14.88 -17.14
N LYS A 256 3.90 -15.52 -16.99
CA LYS A 256 2.71 -14.90 -16.41
C LYS A 256 2.93 -14.58 -14.94
N ARG A 257 3.52 -15.52 -14.19
CA ARG A 257 3.85 -15.34 -12.78
C ARG A 257 4.84 -14.18 -12.57
N PHE A 258 5.87 -14.09 -13.40
CA PHE A 258 6.81 -12.97 -13.35
C PHE A 258 6.12 -11.63 -13.66
N PHE A 259 5.25 -11.59 -14.68
CA PHE A 259 4.52 -10.37 -15.02
C PHE A 259 3.59 -9.92 -13.86
N GLU A 260 2.90 -10.86 -13.20
CA GLU A 260 2.07 -10.60 -12.01
C GLU A 260 2.91 -10.07 -10.83
N THR A 261 4.11 -10.60 -10.62
CA THR A 261 5.09 -10.06 -9.66
C THR A 261 5.42 -8.60 -9.99
N VAL A 262 5.74 -8.28 -11.24
CA VAL A 262 6.06 -6.90 -11.65
C VAL A 262 4.85 -5.98 -11.45
N VAL A 263 3.67 -6.38 -11.91
CA VAL A 263 2.44 -5.59 -11.78
C VAL A 263 2.16 -5.27 -10.30
N SER A 264 2.26 -6.27 -9.42
CA SER A 264 2.00 -6.11 -7.98
C SER A 264 2.98 -5.14 -7.33
N HIS A 265 4.28 -5.24 -7.64
CA HIS A 265 5.30 -4.35 -7.09
C HIS A 265 5.19 -2.92 -7.63
N ILE A 266 5.03 -2.74 -8.95
CA ILE A 266 4.81 -1.41 -9.54
C ILE A 266 3.53 -0.79 -8.99
N ASP A 267 2.46 -1.58 -8.81
CA ASP A 267 1.23 -1.08 -8.21
C ASP A 267 1.42 -0.62 -6.75
N SER A 268 2.36 -1.26 -6.05
CA SER A 268 2.85 -0.95 -4.70
C SER A 268 3.87 0.20 -4.66
N GLN A 269 4.15 0.86 -5.79
CA GLN A 269 5.17 1.91 -5.92
C GLN A 269 6.60 1.41 -5.63
N LEU A 270 6.87 0.14 -5.91
CA LEU A 270 8.18 -0.49 -5.72
C LEU A 270 8.85 -0.75 -7.08
N PRO A 271 10.08 -0.25 -7.31
CA PRO A 271 10.87 -0.65 -8.46
C PRO A 271 11.38 -2.08 -8.29
N LEU A 272 11.78 -2.72 -9.39
CA LEU A 272 12.44 -4.03 -9.34
C LEU A 272 13.78 -3.96 -10.07
N ILE A 273 14.84 -4.47 -9.47
CA ILE A 273 16.13 -4.62 -10.11
C ILE A 273 16.17 -6.02 -10.72
N PHE A 274 16.37 -6.11 -12.02
CA PHE A 274 16.39 -7.36 -12.77
C PHE A 274 17.80 -7.62 -13.27
N ILE A 275 18.28 -8.85 -13.05
CA ILE A 275 19.59 -9.32 -13.49
C ILE A 275 19.37 -10.50 -14.44
N GLY A 276 20.02 -10.46 -15.59
CA GLY A 276 19.91 -11.52 -16.59
C GLY A 276 21.06 -11.53 -17.61
N ASP A 277 21.13 -12.63 -18.35
CA ASP A 277 22.07 -12.81 -19.46
C ASP A 277 21.54 -12.08 -20.70
N VAL A 278 22.35 -11.17 -21.26
CA VAL A 278 22.05 -10.48 -22.52
C VAL A 278 22.51 -11.30 -23.70
N HIS A 279 21.62 -11.50 -24.65
CA HIS A 279 21.90 -12.14 -25.92
C HIS A 279 21.55 -11.21 -27.08
N SER A 280 22.49 -10.99 -27.98
CA SER A 280 22.26 -10.25 -29.22
C SER A 280 21.69 -11.17 -30.31
N LEU A 281 20.75 -10.64 -31.09
CA LEU A 281 20.24 -11.28 -32.30
C LEU A 281 20.94 -10.65 -33.52
N GLY A 282 21.30 -11.46 -34.52
CA GLY A 282 21.95 -10.99 -35.75
C GLY A 282 21.04 -10.16 -36.68
N GLY A 283 20.02 -9.51 -36.14
CA GLY A 283 18.98 -8.75 -36.83
C GLY A 283 17.56 -9.14 -36.39
N PRO A 284 16.55 -8.35 -36.76
CA PRO A 284 15.13 -8.67 -36.53
C PRO A 284 14.75 -10.06 -37.08
N GLY A 285 13.96 -10.81 -36.33
CA GLY A 285 13.48 -12.14 -36.72
C GLY A 285 14.55 -13.24 -36.78
N LYS A 286 15.76 -13.00 -36.28
CA LYS A 286 16.81 -14.02 -36.18
C LYS A 286 16.69 -14.78 -34.86
N ASN A 287 16.80 -16.11 -34.93
CA ASN A 287 16.59 -16.99 -33.77
C ASN A 287 17.89 -17.63 -33.24
N ARG A 288 19.05 -17.02 -33.55
CA ARG A 288 20.37 -17.48 -33.10
C ARG A 288 20.98 -16.45 -32.14
N PRO A 289 20.62 -16.49 -30.85
CA PRO A 289 21.18 -15.59 -29.86
C PRO A 289 22.68 -15.82 -29.67
N LYS A 290 23.42 -14.72 -29.51
CA LYS A 290 24.83 -14.72 -29.11
C LYS A 290 24.93 -14.02 -27.75
N ARG A 291 25.39 -14.76 -26.74
CA ARG A 291 25.62 -14.20 -25.40
C ARG A 291 26.65 -13.07 -25.44
N GLU A 292 26.27 -11.91 -24.92
CA GLU A 292 27.13 -10.72 -24.79
C GLU A 292 27.64 -10.55 -23.35
N GLY A 293 26.89 -10.98 -22.33
CA GLY A 293 27.28 -10.90 -20.93
C GLY A 293 26.10 -10.69 -20.00
N ASP A 294 26.37 -10.50 -18.71
CA ASP A 294 25.32 -10.25 -17.70
C ASP A 294 25.01 -8.76 -17.66
N HIS A 295 23.75 -8.41 -17.38
CA HIS A 295 23.35 -7.01 -17.23
C HIS A 295 22.28 -6.84 -16.16
N ALA A 296 22.39 -5.73 -15.43
CA ALA A 296 21.40 -5.32 -14.44
C ALA A 296 20.64 -4.09 -14.94
N ILE A 297 19.32 -4.14 -14.85
CA ILE A 297 18.40 -3.07 -15.24
C ILE A 297 17.42 -2.77 -14.10
N CYS A 298 16.76 -1.62 -14.15
CA CYS A 298 15.67 -1.30 -13.22
C CYS A 298 14.33 -1.30 -13.96
N ILE A 299 13.41 -2.18 -13.55
CA ILE A 299 12.02 -2.20 -14.00
C ILE A 299 11.25 -1.14 -13.21
N VAL A 300 10.61 -0.24 -13.94
CA VAL A 300 9.97 0.97 -13.42
C VAL A 300 8.54 1.12 -13.92
N GLY A 301 8.01 0.14 -14.64
CA GLY A 301 6.62 0.18 -15.08
C GLY A 301 6.21 -1.04 -15.88
N TYR A 302 4.92 -1.09 -16.22
CA TYR A 302 4.33 -2.10 -17.09
C TYR A 302 3.25 -1.50 -18.00
N LYS A 303 2.89 -2.26 -19.03
CA LYS A 303 1.69 -2.12 -19.83
C LYS A 303 1.13 -3.51 -20.06
N GLN A 304 -0.16 -3.65 -19.77
CA GLN A 304 -0.95 -4.85 -19.96
C GLN A 304 -2.12 -4.49 -20.87
N ASP A 305 -2.07 -4.99 -22.11
CA ASP A 305 -3.18 -5.01 -23.06
C ASP A 305 -3.16 -6.35 -23.80
N HIS A 306 -3.29 -6.38 -25.13
CA HIS A 306 -2.97 -7.58 -25.92
C HIS A 306 -1.49 -7.97 -25.81
N GLU A 307 -0.63 -7.06 -25.35
CA GLU A 307 0.77 -7.32 -25.08
C GLU A 307 1.10 -7.17 -23.59
N GLN A 308 2.07 -7.94 -23.12
CA GLN A 308 2.70 -7.77 -21.82
C GLN A 308 4.06 -7.10 -22.01
N ILE A 309 4.16 -5.85 -21.58
CA ILE A 309 5.34 -5.01 -21.78
C ILE A 309 5.81 -4.43 -20.46
N LEU A 310 7.11 -4.39 -20.27
CA LEU A 310 7.77 -3.71 -19.16
C LEU A 310 8.38 -2.40 -19.62
N TYR A 311 8.39 -1.42 -18.73
CA TYR A 311 9.18 -0.19 -18.87
C TYR A 311 10.39 -0.28 -17.96
N ILE A 312 11.58 -0.11 -18.53
CA ILE A 312 12.85 -0.29 -17.84
C ILE A 312 13.75 0.93 -18.00
N HIS A 313 14.61 1.18 -17.02
CA HIS A 313 15.79 2.03 -17.19
C HIS A 313 16.97 1.10 -17.52
N ASP A 314 17.49 1.21 -18.74
CA ASP A 314 18.71 0.54 -19.18
C ASP A 314 19.76 1.62 -19.48
N ASP A 315 20.85 1.60 -18.74
CA ASP A 315 21.97 2.54 -18.83
C ASP A 315 22.65 2.59 -20.22
N ARG A 316 22.49 1.54 -21.05
CA ARG A 316 22.98 1.47 -22.43
C ARG A 316 22.01 2.08 -23.46
N LEU A 317 20.79 2.40 -23.05
CA LEU A 317 19.74 2.90 -23.93
C LEU A 317 19.04 4.16 -23.44
N GLY A 318 18.41 4.17 -22.27
CA GLY A 318 17.63 5.32 -21.87
C GLY A 318 16.60 5.06 -20.77
N PRO A 319 15.84 6.11 -20.40
CA PRO A 319 14.71 6.02 -19.48
C PRO A 319 13.50 5.36 -20.15
N TYR A 320 12.71 4.59 -19.39
CA TYR A 320 11.45 3.98 -19.83
C TYR A 320 11.50 3.21 -21.17
N VAL A 321 12.61 2.52 -21.43
CA VAL A 321 12.76 1.59 -22.57
C VAL A 321 11.71 0.49 -22.48
N ARG A 322 11.14 0.07 -23.60
CA ARG A 322 10.17 -1.03 -23.62
C ARG A 322 10.89 -2.37 -23.73
N ALA A 323 10.44 -3.32 -22.93
CA ALA A 323 10.87 -4.71 -23.03
C ALA A 323 9.63 -5.60 -23.09
N LYS A 324 9.48 -6.36 -24.18
CA LYS A 324 8.36 -7.27 -24.40
C LYS A 324 8.72 -8.64 -23.85
N LEU A 325 7.81 -9.27 -23.12
CA LEU A 325 8.00 -10.68 -22.75
C LEU A 325 7.80 -11.52 -24.01
N ILE A 326 8.78 -12.35 -24.32
CA ILE A 326 8.76 -13.21 -25.51
C ILE A 326 9.04 -14.67 -25.13
N PRO A 327 8.32 -15.63 -25.74
CA PRO A 327 8.70 -17.04 -25.65
C PRO A 327 10.07 -17.28 -26.30
N THR A 328 10.91 -18.09 -25.67
CA THR A 328 12.23 -18.48 -26.20
C THR A 328 12.17 -19.74 -27.07
N ALA A 329 10.96 -20.31 -27.25
CA ALA A 329 10.74 -21.42 -28.16
C ALA A 329 11.23 -21.06 -29.58
N GLY A 330 12.12 -21.89 -30.14
CA GLY A 330 12.72 -21.67 -31.45
C GLY A 330 14.04 -20.88 -31.44
N TYR A 331 14.44 -20.28 -30.32
CA TYR A 331 15.76 -19.68 -30.15
C TYR A 331 16.79 -20.73 -29.73
N SER A 332 17.98 -20.71 -30.34
CA SER A 332 19.06 -21.65 -29.98
C SER A 332 20.47 -21.07 -30.07
N THR A 333 21.26 -21.32 -29.03
CA THR A 333 22.66 -20.92 -28.92
C THR A 333 23.53 -22.16 -29.13
N LYS A 334 24.32 -22.20 -30.21
CA LYS A 334 25.22 -23.35 -30.52
C LYS A 334 24.51 -24.72 -30.43
N ARG A 335 23.27 -24.81 -30.93
CA ARG A 335 22.39 -26.01 -30.87
C ARG A 335 21.87 -26.40 -29.48
N LYS A 336 22.09 -25.59 -28.45
CA LYS A 336 21.38 -25.68 -27.16
C LYS A 336 20.22 -24.69 -27.13
N GLN A 337 19.11 -25.10 -26.55
CA GLN A 337 18.00 -24.17 -26.29
C GLN A 337 18.45 -23.12 -25.26
N MET A 338 17.71 -22.01 -25.21
CA MET A 338 17.81 -21.07 -24.10
C MET A 338 17.47 -21.80 -22.78
N ARG A 339 18.07 -21.35 -21.68
CA ARG A 339 17.88 -21.87 -20.33
C ARG A 339 16.44 -21.69 -19.86
N GLU A 340 15.87 -20.52 -20.12
CA GLU A 340 14.52 -20.16 -19.67
C GLU A 340 13.53 -20.19 -20.83
N VAL A 341 12.26 -20.45 -20.54
CA VAL A 341 11.17 -20.57 -21.56
C VAL A 341 10.67 -19.22 -22.08
N TRP A 342 11.10 -18.13 -21.45
CA TRP A 342 10.80 -16.75 -21.83
C TRP A 342 12.03 -15.85 -21.64
N ALA A 343 12.04 -14.70 -22.31
CA ALA A 343 13.05 -13.67 -22.18
C ALA A 343 12.42 -12.27 -22.35
N LEU A 344 13.12 -11.22 -21.91
CA LEU A 344 12.73 -9.84 -22.23
C LEU A 344 13.34 -9.42 -23.56
N GLY A 345 12.52 -9.26 -24.59
CA GLY A 345 12.89 -8.69 -25.87
C GLY A 345 12.90 -7.16 -25.84
N LEU A 346 14.09 -6.57 -25.93
CA LEU A 346 14.29 -5.13 -25.83
C LEU A 346 13.86 -4.40 -27.10
N GLN A 347 13.02 -3.37 -26.96
CA GLN A 347 12.52 -2.57 -28.08
C GLN A 347 12.99 -1.13 -27.98
N THR A 348 13.36 -0.56 -29.12
CA THR A 348 13.72 0.86 -29.24
C THR A 348 12.61 1.63 -29.95
N MET A 349 12.50 2.93 -29.64
CA MET A 349 11.51 3.78 -30.29
C MET A 349 12.08 4.33 -31.59
N ASN A 350 11.35 4.10 -32.68
CA ASN A 350 11.67 4.62 -34.01
C ASN A 350 11.33 6.11 -34.09
N PRO A 351 11.88 6.86 -35.08
CA PRO A 351 11.59 8.28 -35.26
C PRO A 351 10.10 8.60 -35.49
N ASP A 352 9.34 7.67 -36.04
CA ASP A 352 7.89 7.79 -36.27
C ASP A 352 7.04 7.47 -35.01
N GLY A 353 7.68 7.13 -33.89
CA GLY A 353 7.03 6.77 -32.64
C GLY A 353 6.58 5.30 -32.54
N THR A 354 6.83 4.49 -33.57
CA THR A 354 6.62 3.04 -33.53
C THR A 354 7.72 2.34 -32.73
N TRP A 355 7.50 1.08 -32.36
CA TRP A 355 8.47 0.29 -31.60
C TRP A 355 9.13 -0.74 -32.51
N SER A 356 10.46 -0.86 -32.41
CA SER A 356 11.23 -1.82 -33.18
C SER A 356 10.95 -3.26 -32.75
N ASP A 357 11.22 -4.20 -33.65
CA ASP A 357 11.35 -5.60 -33.26
C ASP A 357 12.52 -5.77 -32.28
N PRO A 358 12.45 -6.75 -31.36
CA PRO A 358 13.56 -7.07 -30.47
C PRO A 358 14.79 -7.54 -31.23
N VAL A 359 15.94 -6.94 -30.90
CA VAL A 359 17.27 -7.36 -31.39
C VAL A 359 18.21 -7.79 -30.26
N GLU A 360 17.79 -7.59 -29.01
CA GLU A 360 18.48 -8.01 -27.79
C GLU A 360 17.48 -8.68 -26.86
N LEU A 361 17.87 -9.84 -26.32
CA LEU A 361 17.06 -10.63 -25.39
C LEU A 361 17.76 -10.68 -24.04
N PHE A 362 17.00 -10.50 -22.96
CA PHE A 362 17.47 -10.74 -21.60
C PHE A 362 16.85 -12.02 -21.07
N GLU A 363 17.69 -13.01 -20.86
CA GLU A 363 17.31 -14.26 -20.22
C GLU A 363 17.40 -14.09 -18.69
N PRO A 364 16.31 -14.33 -17.95
CA PRO A 364 16.23 -13.97 -16.53
C PRO A 364 17.13 -14.85 -15.64
N ASP A 365 17.59 -14.28 -14.52
CA ASP A 365 18.32 -15.01 -13.47
C ASP A 365 17.85 -14.58 -12.05
N VAL A 366 17.93 -13.30 -11.71
CA VAL A 366 17.61 -12.80 -10.37
C VAL A 366 16.75 -11.53 -10.42
N LEU A 367 15.79 -11.44 -9.50
CA LEU A 367 15.00 -10.25 -9.23
C LEU A 367 15.30 -9.76 -7.81
N ILE A 368 15.53 -8.47 -7.64
CA ILE A 368 15.73 -7.84 -6.33
C ILE A 368 14.74 -6.69 -6.17
N VAL A 369 14.00 -6.69 -5.07
CA VAL A 369 13.03 -5.64 -4.74
C VAL A 369 13.48 -4.92 -3.47
N PRO A 370 13.92 -3.65 -3.55
CA PRO A 370 14.20 -2.84 -2.37
C PRO A 370 12.89 -2.31 -1.75
N THR A 371 12.74 -2.46 -0.43
CA THR A 371 11.53 -2.10 0.34
C THR A 371 11.90 -1.34 1.63
N ASP A 372 10.91 -0.77 2.32
CA ASP A 372 11.12 -0.19 3.67
C ASP A 372 11.63 -1.29 4.63
N LYS A 373 12.56 -0.93 5.52
CA LYS A 373 13.16 -1.85 6.52
C LYS A 373 12.16 -2.64 7.38
N LYS A 374 10.93 -2.14 7.51
CA LYS A 374 9.84 -2.82 8.23
C LYS A 374 9.11 -3.85 7.38
N VAL A 375 9.31 -3.92 6.07
CA VAL A 375 8.67 -4.89 5.17
C VAL A 375 9.55 -6.14 5.14
N ARG A 376 9.26 -7.11 6.00
CA ARG A 376 10.10 -8.32 6.18
C ARG A 376 9.53 -9.53 5.46
N LEU A 377 8.24 -9.54 5.17
CA LEU A 377 7.56 -10.65 4.52
C LEU A 377 7.66 -10.52 2.99
N PRO A 378 8.32 -11.45 2.29
CA PRO A 378 8.38 -11.46 0.82
C PRO A 378 7.00 -11.56 0.14
N PHE A 379 6.90 -10.98 -1.05
CA PHE A 379 5.69 -10.98 -1.88
C PHE A 379 5.15 -12.39 -2.16
N TYR A 380 6.03 -13.37 -2.40
CA TYR A 380 5.61 -14.73 -2.76
C TYR A 380 4.65 -15.34 -1.75
N TYR A 381 4.78 -15.03 -0.45
CA TYR A 381 3.85 -15.54 0.55
C TYR A 381 2.42 -15.03 0.35
N ALA A 382 2.26 -13.76 -0.02
CA ALA A 382 0.95 -13.19 -0.32
C ALA A 382 0.37 -13.83 -1.60
N LEU A 383 1.20 -13.99 -2.64
CA LEU A 383 0.81 -14.62 -3.90
C LEU A 383 0.33 -16.06 -3.69
N GLU A 384 1.15 -16.91 -3.05
CA GLU A 384 0.82 -18.31 -2.78
C GLU A 384 -0.40 -18.45 -1.85
N THR A 385 -0.60 -17.50 -0.94
CA THR A 385 -1.82 -17.45 -0.12
C THR A 385 -3.05 -17.20 -0.99
N CYS A 386 -2.98 -16.24 -1.92
CA CYS A 386 -4.09 -15.91 -2.80
C CYS A 386 -4.41 -17.02 -3.79
N ASP A 387 -3.38 -17.62 -4.39
CA ASP A 387 -3.53 -18.79 -5.26
C ASP A 387 -4.17 -19.95 -4.51
N ARG A 388 -3.75 -20.20 -3.27
CA ARG A 388 -4.35 -21.25 -2.43
C ARG A 388 -5.81 -20.96 -2.09
N ILE A 389 -6.18 -19.70 -1.80
CA ILE A 389 -7.58 -19.30 -1.59
C ILE A 389 -8.39 -19.60 -2.86
N LYS A 390 -7.93 -19.13 -4.02
CA LYS A 390 -8.59 -19.35 -5.31
C LYS A 390 -8.76 -20.84 -5.63
N GLN A 391 -7.72 -21.65 -5.40
CA GLN A 391 -7.78 -23.11 -5.56
C GLN A 391 -8.76 -23.77 -4.59
N GLN A 392 -8.87 -23.29 -3.36
CA GLN A 392 -9.81 -23.87 -2.40
C GLN A 392 -11.25 -23.54 -2.78
N VAL A 393 -11.53 -22.30 -3.22
CA VAL A 393 -12.85 -21.93 -3.73
C VAL A 393 -13.27 -22.84 -4.89
N ALA A 394 -12.34 -23.15 -5.80
CA ALA A 394 -12.57 -24.12 -6.89
C ALA A 394 -13.03 -25.50 -6.40
N GLN A 395 -12.32 -26.01 -5.39
CA GLN A 395 -12.56 -27.36 -4.85
C GLN A 395 -13.88 -27.42 -4.11
N ASP A 396 -14.16 -26.39 -3.31
CA ASP A 396 -15.39 -26.30 -2.54
C ASP A 396 -16.59 -26.16 -3.50
N TRP A 397 -16.50 -25.34 -4.55
CA TRP A 397 -17.56 -25.20 -5.55
C TRP A 397 -17.93 -26.53 -6.19
N LYS A 398 -16.95 -27.28 -6.70
CA LYS A 398 -17.17 -28.61 -7.29
C LYS A 398 -17.76 -29.62 -6.31
N THR A 399 -17.50 -29.45 -5.02
CA THR A 399 -18.03 -30.33 -3.97
C THR A 399 -19.51 -30.04 -3.71
N TRP A 400 -19.90 -28.77 -3.67
CA TRP A 400 -21.28 -28.35 -3.41
C TRP A 400 -22.16 -28.39 -4.67
N PHE A 401 -21.58 -28.18 -5.85
CA PHE A 401 -22.25 -28.13 -7.14
C PHE A 401 -21.60 -29.10 -8.15
N PRO A 402 -21.69 -30.43 -7.92
CA PRO A 402 -20.99 -31.42 -8.76
C PRO A 402 -21.56 -31.56 -10.18
N ALA A 403 -22.80 -31.11 -10.40
CA ALA A 403 -23.47 -31.14 -11.70
C ALA A 403 -23.25 -29.87 -12.52
N ASP A 404 -22.63 -28.84 -11.92
CA ASP A 404 -22.38 -27.57 -12.59
C ASP A 404 -21.06 -27.65 -13.38
N GLU A 405 -21.13 -27.45 -14.69
CA GLU A 405 -19.96 -27.36 -15.55
C GLU A 405 -19.26 -26.00 -15.45
N TYR A 406 -19.90 -24.99 -14.84
CA TYR A 406 -19.35 -23.66 -14.66
C TYR A 406 -18.14 -23.67 -13.72
N ASN A 407 -17.04 -23.12 -14.22
CA ASN A 407 -15.80 -23.01 -13.47
C ASN A 407 -15.73 -21.65 -12.75
N ILE A 408 -16.31 -21.55 -11.55
CA ILE A 408 -16.33 -20.31 -10.74
C ILE A 408 -14.95 -19.63 -10.59
N VAL A 409 -13.88 -20.41 -10.70
CA VAL A 409 -12.48 -19.98 -10.59
C VAL A 409 -12.09 -18.99 -11.68
N GLU A 410 -12.73 -19.07 -12.85
CA GLU A 410 -12.47 -18.16 -13.96
C GLU A 410 -12.98 -16.76 -13.66
N GLY A 411 -14.12 -16.66 -12.96
CA GLY A 411 -14.65 -15.39 -12.45
C GLY A 411 -13.81 -14.80 -11.30
N ILE A 412 -13.00 -15.60 -10.60
CA ILE A 412 -12.21 -15.13 -9.46
C ILE A 412 -10.84 -14.63 -9.91
N SER A 413 -10.55 -13.37 -9.59
CA SER A 413 -9.20 -12.80 -9.74
C SER A 413 -8.79 -12.07 -8.47
N PHE A 414 -7.50 -11.77 -8.35
CA PHE A 414 -7.01 -10.97 -7.23
C PHE A 414 -5.91 -10.00 -7.66
N ARG A 415 -5.72 -8.96 -6.85
CA ARG A 415 -4.65 -7.98 -7.00
C ARG A 415 -3.97 -7.77 -5.66
N ILE A 416 -2.65 -7.84 -5.65
CA ILE A 416 -1.85 -7.70 -4.43
C ILE A 416 -1.09 -6.37 -4.47
N ARG A 417 -1.14 -5.63 -3.36
CA ARG A 417 -0.40 -4.38 -3.17
C ARG A 417 0.18 -4.28 -1.77
N LEU A 418 1.43 -3.86 -1.66
CA LEU A 418 1.99 -3.42 -0.39
C LEU A 418 1.49 -2.00 -0.09
N ARG A 419 0.85 -1.82 1.06
CA ARG A 419 0.29 -0.53 1.46
C ARG A 419 0.55 -0.25 2.93
N GLU A 420 0.62 1.03 3.27
CA GLU A 420 0.57 1.47 4.66
C GLU A 420 -0.86 1.42 5.22
N ILE A 421 -1.01 0.94 6.45
CA ILE A 421 -2.31 0.85 7.12
C ILE A 421 -3.03 2.19 7.21
N SER A 422 -2.28 3.31 7.28
CA SER A 422 -2.86 4.65 7.27
C SER A 422 -3.67 4.92 6.01
N HIS A 423 -3.14 4.58 4.83
CA HIS A 423 -3.83 4.73 3.55
C HIS A 423 -5.01 3.76 3.43
N ILE A 424 -4.84 2.51 3.88
CA ILE A 424 -5.92 1.51 3.89
C ILE A 424 -7.11 2.00 4.75
N ARG A 425 -6.83 2.52 5.95
CA ARG A 425 -7.87 3.07 6.84
C ARG A 425 -8.56 4.29 6.26
N GLN A 426 -7.83 5.17 5.58
CA GLN A 426 -8.43 6.33 4.92
C GLN A 426 -9.44 5.90 3.85
N GLU A 427 -9.09 4.90 3.04
CA GLU A 427 -9.96 4.32 2.01
C GLU A 427 -11.18 3.63 2.62
N VAL A 428 -10.99 2.71 3.56
CA VAL A 428 -12.08 1.98 4.22
C VAL A 428 -13.02 2.94 4.96
N ARG A 429 -12.51 4.03 5.55
CA ARG A 429 -13.35 5.05 6.19
C ARG A 429 -14.34 5.68 5.22
N THR A 430 -13.92 5.98 4.00
CA THR A 430 -14.76 6.59 2.95
C THR A 430 -15.62 5.58 2.18
N GLN A 431 -15.33 4.29 2.31
CA GLN A 431 -16.05 3.23 1.61
C GLN A 431 -17.49 3.09 2.13
N SER A 432 -18.44 2.95 1.21
CA SER A 432 -19.82 2.50 1.51
C SER A 432 -19.94 1.02 1.14
N PHE A 433 -20.90 0.30 1.73
CA PHE A 433 -21.15 -1.08 1.33
C PHE A 433 -21.61 -1.11 -0.14
N ALA A 434 -21.17 -2.12 -0.88
CA ALA A 434 -21.70 -2.44 -2.20
C ALA A 434 -22.60 -3.68 -2.08
N PHE A 435 -23.60 -3.74 -2.94
CA PHE A 435 -24.47 -4.91 -3.07
C PHE A 435 -24.87 -5.05 -4.54
N ASN A 436 -24.19 -5.94 -5.26
CA ASN A 436 -24.41 -6.18 -6.69
C ASN A 436 -24.92 -7.61 -6.90
N ALA A 437 -26.14 -7.92 -6.47
CA ALA A 437 -26.76 -9.19 -6.84
C ALA A 437 -27.02 -9.22 -8.36
N PRO A 438 -26.83 -10.38 -9.04
CA PRO A 438 -27.22 -10.52 -10.43
C PRO A 438 -28.73 -10.31 -10.58
N ASP A 439 -29.11 -9.55 -11.61
CA ASP A 439 -30.51 -9.28 -11.92
C ASP A 439 -31.16 -10.54 -12.51
N LEU A 440 -31.91 -11.26 -11.68
CA LEU A 440 -32.64 -12.48 -12.10
C LEU A 440 -33.85 -12.17 -13.01
N SER A 441 -34.16 -10.88 -13.25
CA SER A 441 -35.25 -10.48 -14.15
C SER A 441 -34.91 -10.65 -15.63
N GLU A 442 -33.63 -10.72 -15.99
CA GLU A 442 -33.14 -10.92 -17.37
C GLU A 442 -33.00 -12.40 -17.79
N LEU A 443 -33.22 -13.36 -16.88
CA LEU A 443 -33.14 -14.80 -17.20
C LEU A 443 -34.35 -15.27 -18.03
N ASN A 444 -34.06 -16.00 -19.12
CA ASN A 444 -35.08 -16.53 -20.02
C ASN A 444 -35.89 -17.65 -19.33
N SER A 445 -37.11 -17.92 -19.83
CA SER A 445 -38.02 -18.91 -19.24
C SER A 445 -37.46 -20.34 -19.15
N GLU A 446 -36.45 -20.68 -19.96
CA GLU A 446 -35.76 -21.98 -19.89
C GLU A 446 -34.70 -22.02 -18.78
N GLU A 447 -33.99 -20.92 -18.52
CA GLU A 447 -32.98 -20.81 -17.45
C GLU A 447 -33.63 -20.74 -16.06
N LYS A 448 -34.80 -20.10 -15.96
CA LYS A 448 -35.64 -20.14 -14.73
C LYS A 448 -36.08 -21.57 -14.37
N ALA A 449 -36.39 -22.39 -15.38
CA ALA A 449 -36.80 -23.78 -15.16
C ALA A 449 -35.63 -24.70 -14.77
N GLU A 450 -34.39 -24.38 -15.15
CA GLU A 450 -33.19 -25.09 -14.68
C GLU A 450 -32.77 -24.67 -13.26
N ALA A 451 -32.88 -23.39 -12.92
CA ALA A 451 -32.65 -22.90 -11.56
C ALA A 451 -33.65 -23.50 -10.55
N GLU A 452 -34.91 -23.68 -10.93
CA GLU A 452 -35.93 -24.35 -10.09
C GLU A 452 -35.73 -25.87 -9.98
N LYS A 453 -35.17 -26.53 -11.01
CA LYS A 453 -34.88 -27.97 -10.99
C LYS A 453 -33.63 -28.34 -10.19
N GLY A 454 -32.66 -27.43 -10.05
CA GLY A 454 -31.44 -27.65 -9.25
C GLY A 454 -31.69 -27.76 -7.73
N VAL A 455 -32.84 -27.28 -7.24
CA VAL A 455 -33.18 -27.25 -5.81
C VAL A 455 -33.89 -28.53 -5.33
N SER A 456 -34.39 -29.39 -6.23
CA SER A 456 -35.33 -30.47 -5.86
C SER A 456 -34.70 -31.83 -5.49
N ASN A 457 -33.37 -32.01 -5.47
CA ASN A 457 -32.75 -33.32 -5.22
C ASN A 457 -32.02 -33.45 -3.87
N ASN A 458 -32.42 -32.68 -2.85
CA ASN A 458 -31.94 -32.89 -1.48
C ASN A 458 -33.11 -32.92 -0.47
N PRO A 459 -33.42 -34.07 0.18
CA PRO A 459 -34.59 -34.21 1.07
C PRO A 459 -34.56 -33.34 2.34
N ASN A 460 -33.49 -32.57 2.58
CA ASN A 460 -33.32 -31.68 3.73
C ASN A 460 -33.14 -30.19 3.35
N ALA A 461 -33.30 -29.82 2.08
CA ALA A 461 -33.34 -28.41 1.70
C ALA A 461 -34.73 -27.85 2.02
N THR A 462 -34.82 -27.00 3.03
CA THR A 462 -36.02 -26.20 3.30
C THR A 462 -36.29 -25.35 2.06
N GLU A 463 -37.54 -25.36 1.55
CA GLU A 463 -37.96 -24.59 0.38
C GLU A 463 -37.57 -23.11 0.54
N ILE A 464 -36.57 -22.66 -0.23
CA ILE A 464 -36.27 -21.23 -0.39
C ILE A 464 -36.94 -20.81 -1.69
N THR A 465 -38.21 -20.41 -1.60
CA THR A 465 -38.84 -19.62 -2.66
C THR A 465 -38.29 -18.20 -2.54
N ALA A 466 -37.15 -17.92 -3.19
CA ALA A 466 -36.60 -16.58 -3.25
C ALA A 466 -37.47 -15.73 -4.18
N SER A 467 -38.21 -14.79 -3.61
CA SER A 467 -38.88 -13.72 -4.35
C SER A 467 -37.87 -12.62 -4.71
N SER A 468 -38.16 -11.78 -5.70
CA SER A 468 -37.27 -10.68 -6.11
C SER A 468 -37.01 -9.64 -5.01
N ASP A 469 -37.80 -9.64 -3.94
CA ASP A 469 -37.61 -8.80 -2.74
C ASP A 469 -36.55 -9.38 -1.76
N ASP A 470 -36.12 -10.64 -1.93
CA ASP A 470 -35.12 -11.31 -1.07
C ASP A 470 -33.66 -11.04 -1.48
N LEU A 471 -33.46 -10.21 -2.51
CA LEU A 471 -32.14 -9.85 -3.00
C LEU A 471 -31.66 -8.51 -2.46
N GLU A 472 -32.34 -7.80 -1.56
CA GLU A 472 -31.73 -6.64 -0.88
C GLU A 472 -31.04 -7.05 0.43
N PRO A 473 -29.90 -6.42 0.81
CA PRO A 473 -29.24 -6.74 2.07
C PRO A 473 -30.15 -6.35 3.24
N SER A 474 -30.36 -7.28 4.18
CA SER A 474 -31.21 -7.01 5.35
C SER A 474 -30.62 -5.89 6.22
N GLU A 475 -31.47 -5.17 6.98
CA GLU A 475 -30.98 -4.15 7.93
C GLU A 475 -29.93 -4.70 8.91
N GLU A 476 -30.04 -5.97 9.30
CA GLU A 476 -29.09 -6.62 10.18
C GLU A 476 -27.73 -6.81 9.50
N GLN A 477 -27.72 -7.21 8.23
CA GLN A 477 -26.49 -7.36 7.45
C GLN A 477 -25.78 -6.01 7.27
N ILE A 478 -26.53 -4.93 7.02
CA ILE A 478 -25.99 -3.57 6.90
C ILE A 478 -25.37 -3.13 8.23
N LYS A 479 -26.11 -3.25 9.34
CA LYS A 479 -25.60 -2.90 10.70
C LYS A 479 -24.36 -3.72 11.06
N GLN A 480 -24.33 -5.00 10.68
CA GLN A 480 -23.18 -5.87 10.91
C GLN A 480 -21.96 -5.43 10.09
N TRP A 481 -22.14 -5.07 8.81
CA TRP A 481 -21.06 -4.54 7.97
C TRP A 481 -20.50 -3.22 8.52
N GLU A 482 -21.37 -2.31 8.98
CA GLU A 482 -20.94 -1.05 9.62
C GLU A 482 -20.13 -1.31 10.89
N LYS A 483 -20.57 -2.28 11.72
CA LYS A 483 -19.84 -2.70 12.92
C LYS A 483 -18.48 -3.30 12.58
N ASP A 484 -18.40 -4.12 11.53
CA ASP A 484 -17.15 -4.73 11.06
C ASP A 484 -16.19 -3.67 10.50
N LYS A 485 -16.72 -2.65 9.80
CA LYS A 485 -15.95 -1.48 9.36
C LYS A 485 -15.38 -0.70 10.53
N VAL A 486 -16.17 -0.38 11.55
CA VAL A 486 -15.68 0.32 12.75
C VAL A 486 -14.62 -0.52 13.46
N ARG A 487 -14.84 -1.83 13.62
CA ARG A 487 -13.86 -2.76 14.22
C ARG A 487 -12.56 -2.80 13.42
N PHE A 488 -12.65 -2.85 12.09
CA PHE A 488 -11.46 -2.78 11.23
C PHE A 488 -10.70 -1.47 11.45
N LEU A 489 -11.37 -0.32 11.52
CA LEU A 489 -10.71 0.98 11.67
C LEU A 489 -10.04 1.15 13.04
N THR A 490 -10.58 0.54 14.10
CA THR A 490 -10.08 0.67 15.48
C THR A 490 -9.08 -0.42 15.88
N LYS A 491 -9.06 -1.57 15.20
CA LYS A 491 -8.12 -2.68 15.46
C LYS A 491 -6.67 -2.24 15.26
N GLY A 492 -5.74 -2.74 16.08
CA GLY A 492 -4.30 -2.56 15.89
C GLY A 492 -3.75 -3.36 14.70
N PHE A 493 -2.94 -2.72 13.84
CA PHE A 493 -2.25 -3.36 12.72
C PHE A 493 -0.79 -2.95 12.69
N ALA A 494 0.04 -3.80 12.09
CA ALA A 494 1.36 -3.40 11.65
C ALA A 494 1.28 -2.33 10.54
N ARG A 495 2.34 -1.51 10.44
CA ARG A 495 2.38 -0.38 9.49
C ARG A 495 2.16 -0.81 8.05
N PHE A 496 2.80 -1.90 7.61
CA PHE A 496 2.73 -2.36 6.23
C PHE A 496 1.91 -3.64 6.14
N GLN A 497 1.00 -3.68 5.17
CA GLN A 497 0.17 -4.83 4.86
C GLN A 497 0.32 -5.17 3.38
N TRP A 498 0.44 -6.46 3.06
CA TRP A 498 0.08 -6.96 1.75
C TRP A 498 -1.44 -7.03 1.69
N GLU A 499 -2.04 -6.09 0.99
CA GLU A 499 -3.47 -6.07 0.66
C GLU A 499 -3.70 -6.95 -0.57
N ALA A 500 -4.50 -7.99 -0.42
CA ALA A 500 -5.00 -8.82 -1.51
C ALA A 500 -6.47 -8.51 -1.74
N GLN A 501 -6.77 -7.74 -2.78
CA GLN A 501 -8.14 -7.49 -3.25
C GLN A 501 -8.59 -8.66 -4.13
N PHE A 502 -9.63 -9.37 -3.72
CA PHE A 502 -10.31 -10.37 -4.54
C PHE A 502 -11.46 -9.73 -5.30
N PHE A 503 -11.67 -10.22 -6.52
CA PHE A 503 -12.74 -9.83 -7.42
C PHE A 503 -13.50 -11.08 -7.88
N TYR A 504 -14.79 -10.92 -8.13
CA TYR A 504 -15.63 -11.88 -8.83
C TYR A 504 -16.23 -11.22 -10.07
N GLU A 505 -15.97 -11.77 -11.25
CA GLU A 505 -16.37 -11.22 -12.56
C GLU A 505 -15.99 -9.73 -12.72
N GLY A 506 -14.80 -9.37 -12.21
CA GLY A 506 -14.28 -8.00 -12.23
C GLY A 506 -14.82 -7.08 -11.12
N THR A 507 -15.84 -7.49 -10.37
CA THR A 507 -16.40 -6.73 -9.25
C THR A 507 -15.63 -7.00 -7.96
N PRO A 508 -15.21 -5.96 -7.19
CA PRO A 508 -14.54 -6.16 -5.90
C PRO A 508 -15.42 -6.96 -4.93
N ALA A 509 -14.93 -8.10 -4.43
CA ALA A 509 -15.69 -8.98 -3.53
C ALA A 509 -15.26 -8.77 -2.07
N PHE A 510 -13.99 -9.01 -1.77
CA PHE A 510 -13.41 -8.82 -0.43
C PHE A 510 -11.91 -8.55 -0.50
N LYS A 511 -11.36 -8.01 0.59
CA LYS A 511 -9.92 -7.83 0.82
C LYS A 511 -9.42 -8.76 1.92
N ALA A 512 -8.27 -9.38 1.69
CA ALA A 512 -7.49 -10.02 2.74
C ALA A 512 -6.23 -9.18 3.01
N PHE A 513 -5.91 -8.95 4.29
CA PHE A 513 -4.74 -8.20 4.70
C PHE A 513 -3.75 -9.12 5.38
N ILE A 514 -2.50 -9.14 4.90
CA ILE A 514 -1.43 -9.97 5.42
C ILE A 514 -0.34 -9.04 5.99
N ASP A 515 0.05 -9.27 7.24
CA ASP A 515 1.10 -8.48 7.90
C ASP A 515 2.42 -8.61 7.15
N ALA A 516 2.91 -7.50 6.60
CA ALA A 516 4.15 -7.49 5.84
C ALA A 516 5.40 -7.35 6.74
N THR A 517 5.24 -7.18 8.05
CA THR A 517 6.30 -6.71 8.96
C THR A 517 6.97 -7.75 9.83
N ASP A 518 6.35 -8.91 10.04
CA ASP A 518 6.86 -9.94 10.94
C ASP A 518 7.15 -11.28 10.24
N VAL A 519 7.93 -12.12 10.93
CA VAL A 519 8.31 -13.45 10.48
C VAL A 519 7.18 -14.44 10.78
N PRO A 520 6.78 -15.28 9.82
CA PRO A 520 5.56 -16.05 9.94
C PRO A 520 5.60 -17.13 11.03
N GLN A 521 4.85 -16.92 12.12
CA GLN A 521 4.45 -17.98 13.07
C GLN A 521 3.13 -18.66 12.65
N GLY A 522 2.76 -18.57 11.37
CA GLY A 522 1.54 -19.14 10.82
C GLY A 522 0.25 -18.36 11.10
N ASP A 523 0.32 -17.18 11.75
CA ASP A 523 -0.82 -16.26 11.92
C ASP A 523 -0.51 -14.86 11.36
N ALA A 524 -0.41 -14.76 10.03
CA ALA A 524 -0.02 -13.53 9.34
C ALA A 524 -1.22 -12.71 8.80
N VAL A 525 -2.41 -13.31 8.67
CA VAL A 525 -3.59 -12.61 8.14
C VAL A 525 -4.17 -11.70 9.23
N SER A 526 -4.02 -10.39 9.03
CA SER A 526 -4.38 -9.36 9.99
C SER A 526 -5.86 -8.97 9.92
N ALA A 527 -6.54 -9.15 8.78
CA ALA A 527 -7.98 -8.97 8.63
C ALA A 527 -8.50 -9.55 7.30
N VAL A 528 -9.80 -9.83 7.26
CA VAL A 528 -10.58 -9.99 6.03
C VAL A 528 -11.72 -8.97 6.10
N PHE A 529 -11.96 -8.25 5.00
CA PHE A 529 -12.94 -7.18 4.94
C PHE A 529 -13.77 -7.31 3.67
N THR A 530 -15.09 -7.33 3.78
CA THR A 530 -16.01 -7.51 2.66
C THR A 530 -16.28 -6.16 1.98
N ASP A 531 -16.02 -6.07 0.68
CA ASP A 531 -16.32 -4.87 -0.12
C ASP A 531 -17.76 -4.90 -0.63
N ASP A 532 -18.14 -6.03 -1.25
CA ASP A 532 -19.48 -6.30 -1.76
C ASP A 532 -20.17 -7.38 -0.93
N MET A 533 -21.32 -7.03 -0.36
CA MET A 533 -22.08 -7.91 0.53
C MET A 533 -22.70 -9.11 -0.17
N PHE A 534 -22.91 -9.07 -1.48
CA PHE A 534 -23.38 -10.22 -2.24
C PHE A 534 -22.19 -11.10 -2.63
N TYR A 535 -21.31 -10.61 -3.50
CA TYR A 535 -20.21 -11.41 -4.06
C TYR A 535 -19.20 -11.84 -3.00
N GLY A 536 -18.89 -10.97 -2.05
CA GLY A 536 -18.02 -11.29 -0.93
C GLY A 536 -18.60 -12.41 -0.08
N ASN A 537 -19.89 -12.35 0.26
CA ASN A 537 -20.53 -13.38 1.07
C ASN A 537 -20.65 -14.71 0.30
N VAL A 538 -20.93 -14.71 -1.00
CA VAL A 538 -20.96 -15.93 -1.82
C VAL A 538 -19.61 -16.67 -1.73
N VAL A 539 -18.50 -15.97 -1.99
CA VAL A 539 -17.17 -16.59 -1.98
C VAL A 539 -16.75 -17.00 -0.57
N LEU A 540 -16.96 -16.15 0.44
CA LEU A 540 -16.56 -16.43 1.82
C LEU A 540 -17.41 -17.52 2.47
N ASN A 541 -18.72 -17.56 2.22
CA ASN A 541 -19.61 -18.59 2.77
C ASN A 541 -19.33 -19.98 2.21
N LEU A 542 -18.93 -20.07 0.93
CA LEU A 542 -18.49 -21.33 0.34
C LEU A 542 -17.31 -21.93 1.11
N LEU A 543 -16.31 -21.09 1.42
CA LEU A 543 -15.14 -21.48 2.21
C LEU A 543 -15.51 -21.81 3.67
N LEU A 544 -16.43 -21.05 4.29
CA LEU A 544 -16.90 -21.28 5.66
C LEU A 544 -17.66 -22.60 5.81
N SER A 545 -18.37 -23.02 4.76
CA SER A 545 -19.17 -24.26 4.76
C SER A 545 -18.30 -25.52 4.71
N ASN A 546 -17.01 -25.38 4.39
CA ASN A 546 -16.08 -26.50 4.40
C ASN A 546 -15.74 -26.96 5.84
N HIS A 547 -16.29 -28.10 6.26
CA HIS A 547 -16.09 -28.67 7.60
C HIS A 547 -14.62 -29.03 7.93
N THR A 548 -13.75 -29.11 6.92
CA THR A 548 -12.30 -29.36 7.11
C THR A 548 -11.48 -28.07 7.36
N ALA A 549 -12.12 -26.90 7.39
CA ALA A 549 -11.48 -25.60 7.63
C ALA A 549 -10.59 -25.54 8.88
N LYS A 550 -10.96 -26.28 9.95
CA LYS A 550 -10.19 -26.37 11.20
C LYS A 550 -8.99 -27.32 11.13
N SER A 551 -8.87 -28.12 10.06
CA SER A 551 -7.88 -29.19 9.91
C SER A 551 -6.72 -28.85 8.96
N PHE A 552 -6.77 -27.69 8.29
CA PHE A 552 -5.69 -27.26 7.41
C PHE A 552 -4.40 -27.05 8.21
N LYS A 553 -3.39 -27.88 7.93
CA LYS A 553 -2.06 -27.70 8.51
C LYS A 553 -1.34 -26.54 7.81
N ALA A 554 -0.60 -25.76 8.58
CA ALA A 554 0.38 -24.83 8.03
C ALA A 554 1.30 -25.58 7.05
N LYS A 555 1.36 -25.10 5.82
CA LYS A 555 2.35 -25.54 4.84
C LYS A 555 3.29 -24.36 4.62
N ASP A 556 4.58 -24.64 4.55
CA ASP A 556 5.59 -23.63 4.31
C ASP A 556 5.26 -22.84 3.02
N GLY A 557 5.42 -21.51 3.11
CA GLY A 557 5.29 -20.61 1.97
C GLY A 557 3.91 -19.95 1.75
N GLN A 558 2.91 -20.19 2.60
CA GLN A 558 1.56 -19.60 2.43
C GLN A 558 0.80 -19.47 3.77
N PHE A 559 -0.24 -18.61 3.81
CA PHE A 559 -1.03 -18.26 5.01
C PHE A 559 -2.52 -18.58 4.93
N PHE A 560 -2.91 -19.50 4.06
CA PHE A 560 -4.27 -20.00 3.94
C PHE A 560 -4.87 -20.48 5.28
N PRO A 561 -4.15 -21.21 6.16
CA PRO A 561 -4.70 -21.57 7.47
C PRO A 561 -4.97 -20.37 8.38
N SER A 562 -4.13 -19.33 8.33
CA SER A 562 -4.38 -18.06 9.05
C SER A 562 -5.60 -17.34 8.48
N PHE A 563 -5.75 -17.33 7.16
CA PHE A 563 -6.94 -16.81 6.48
C PHE A 563 -8.21 -17.53 6.95
N MET A 564 -8.23 -18.87 6.86
CA MET A 564 -9.38 -19.68 7.30
C MET A 564 -9.69 -19.51 8.78
N ARG A 565 -8.66 -19.45 9.64
CA ARG A 565 -8.82 -19.14 11.06
C ARG A 565 -9.52 -17.80 11.25
N ARG A 566 -9.09 -16.77 10.52
CA ARG A 566 -9.69 -15.43 10.62
C ARG A 566 -11.14 -15.37 10.13
N LEU A 567 -11.52 -16.22 9.18
CA LEU A 567 -12.91 -16.35 8.74
C LEU A 567 -13.78 -17.09 9.77
N VAL A 568 -13.27 -18.16 10.37
CA VAL A 568 -14.05 -19.08 11.22
C VAL A 568 -14.10 -18.65 12.69
N GLU A 569 -13.06 -17.99 13.20
CA GLU A 569 -12.98 -17.62 14.61
C GLU A 569 -14.02 -16.54 14.95
N LYS A 570 -15.06 -16.96 15.68
CA LYS A 570 -15.84 -16.06 16.48
C LYS A 570 -14.97 -15.64 17.66
N ASP A 571 -14.71 -14.35 17.78
CA ASP A 571 -14.09 -13.78 18.98
C ASP A 571 -14.95 -14.20 20.19
N THR A 572 -14.42 -15.05 21.06
CA THR A 572 -15.06 -15.51 22.31
C THR A 572 -14.44 -14.85 23.53
N SER A 573 -13.72 -13.73 23.33
CA SER A 573 -13.09 -13.00 24.42
C SER A 573 -14.11 -12.51 25.44
N MET A 574 -13.64 -12.36 26.67
CA MET A 574 -14.42 -11.76 27.75
C MET A 574 -14.90 -10.35 27.37
N ASP A 575 -14.06 -9.57 26.69
CA ASP A 575 -14.41 -8.22 26.27
C ASP A 575 -15.61 -8.22 25.32
N ARG A 576 -15.65 -9.12 24.33
CA ARG A 576 -16.81 -9.26 23.44
C ARG A 576 -18.06 -9.69 24.20
N TYR A 577 -17.97 -10.70 25.06
CA TYR A 577 -19.10 -11.12 25.88
C TYR A 577 -19.67 -9.94 26.69
N LEU A 578 -18.80 -9.14 27.29
CA LEU A 578 -19.21 -7.99 28.08
C LEU A 578 -19.73 -6.83 27.22
N ASP A 579 -19.21 -6.61 26.02
CA ASP A 579 -19.73 -5.61 25.06
C ASP A 579 -21.15 -5.97 24.63
N GLU A 580 -21.40 -7.24 24.31
CA GLU A 580 -22.72 -7.77 23.94
C GLU A 580 -23.68 -7.78 25.14
N THR A 581 -23.22 -8.16 26.33
CA THR A 581 -24.08 -8.31 27.51
C THR A 581 -24.37 -6.99 28.22
N TYR A 582 -23.38 -6.11 28.37
CA TYR A 582 -23.48 -4.89 29.20
C TYR A 582 -23.16 -3.59 28.46
N GLY A 583 -22.86 -3.67 27.16
CA GLY A 583 -22.50 -2.52 26.31
C GLY A 583 -20.99 -2.29 26.22
N GLU A 584 -20.57 -1.71 25.11
CA GLU A 584 -19.19 -1.27 24.85
C GLU A 584 -18.68 -0.25 25.86
N LEU A 585 -17.38 -0.17 26.12
CA LEU A 585 -16.82 0.80 27.07
C LEU A 585 -17.18 2.26 26.70
N ARG A 586 -17.64 3.02 27.70
CA ARG A 586 -17.85 4.46 27.64
C ARG A 586 -16.93 5.17 28.62
N ALA A 587 -16.23 6.19 28.12
CA ALA A 587 -15.45 7.10 28.94
C ALA A 587 -16.28 8.35 29.26
N PRO A 588 -16.19 8.94 30.46
CA PRO A 588 -16.87 10.18 30.75
C PRO A 588 -16.39 11.31 29.83
N LEU A 589 -17.32 11.99 29.14
CA LEU A 589 -17.01 13.05 28.17
C LEU A 589 -16.25 14.25 28.75
N TYR A 590 -16.49 14.58 30.02
CA TYR A 590 -15.84 15.67 30.74
C TYR A 590 -15.90 15.43 32.25
N LEU A 591 -14.91 16.00 32.96
CA LEU A 591 -14.92 16.10 34.42
C LEU A 591 -15.59 17.39 34.85
N LYS A 592 -16.43 17.31 35.88
CA LYS A 592 -16.98 18.48 36.56
C LYS A 592 -16.09 18.88 37.74
N GLU A 593 -16.19 20.14 38.17
CA GLU A 593 -15.40 20.67 39.29
C GLU A 593 -15.60 19.85 40.58
N GLN A 594 -16.83 19.35 40.83
CA GLN A 594 -17.17 18.47 41.95
C GLN A 594 -16.52 17.08 41.93
N GLU A 595 -15.95 16.68 40.80
CA GLU A 595 -15.34 15.37 40.60
C GLU A 595 -13.82 15.43 40.82
N ILE A 596 -13.25 16.62 41.05
CA ILE A 596 -11.82 16.86 41.26
C ILE A 596 -11.59 17.44 42.67
N ARG A 597 -10.65 16.88 43.43
CA ARG A 597 -10.20 17.41 44.73
C ARG A 597 -8.68 17.39 44.77
N GLU A 598 -8.06 18.50 45.14
CA GLU A 598 -6.60 18.59 45.32
C GLU A 598 -5.81 18.12 44.08
N GLN A 599 -6.31 18.41 42.88
CA GLN A 599 -5.79 17.96 41.57
C GLN A 599 -5.98 16.46 41.25
N ASP A 600 -6.58 15.68 42.15
CA ASP A 600 -6.91 14.27 41.95
C ASP A 600 -8.41 14.05 41.71
N ILE A 601 -8.73 12.96 41.01
CA ILE A 601 -10.12 12.53 40.84
C ILE A 601 -10.67 12.06 42.20
N PHE A 602 -11.80 12.62 42.61
CA PHE A 602 -12.49 12.22 43.83
C PHE A 602 -12.96 10.76 43.75
N LYS A 603 -12.33 9.89 44.55
CA LYS A 603 -12.75 8.50 44.71
C LYS A 603 -13.78 8.39 45.83
N ASN A 604 -14.96 7.89 45.49
CA ASN A 604 -16.04 7.71 46.44
C ASN A 604 -15.67 6.62 47.48
N PRO A 605 -15.50 6.97 48.77
CA PRO A 605 -15.06 6.02 49.80
C PRO A 605 -16.14 4.98 50.16
N THR A 606 -17.34 5.10 49.59
CA THR A 606 -18.42 4.12 49.75
C THR A 606 -18.55 3.17 48.58
N ALA A 607 -17.76 3.34 47.51
CA ALA A 607 -17.78 2.45 46.36
C ALA A 607 -17.29 1.06 46.76
N VAL A 608 -18.09 0.05 46.48
CA VAL A 608 -17.78 -1.37 46.68
C VAL A 608 -17.79 -2.04 45.32
N CYS A 609 -16.68 -2.66 44.93
CA CYS A 609 -16.54 -3.41 43.69
C CYS A 609 -16.76 -4.91 43.95
N LEU A 610 -17.71 -5.51 43.24
CA LEU A 610 -18.12 -6.90 43.40
C LEU A 610 -17.82 -7.68 42.13
N TYR A 611 -16.91 -8.64 42.22
CA TYR A 611 -16.62 -9.58 41.13
C TYR A 611 -17.53 -10.81 41.16
N ASP A 612 -18.04 -11.16 42.34
CA ASP A 612 -18.93 -12.31 42.58
C ASP A 612 -19.99 -11.96 43.65
N ALA A 613 -20.99 -12.83 43.81
CA ALA A 613 -22.09 -12.67 44.75
C ALA A 613 -21.59 -12.56 46.21
N PRO A 614 -21.83 -11.43 46.90
CA PRO A 614 -21.26 -11.18 48.23
C PRO A 614 -21.94 -11.98 49.36
N ARG A 615 -23.05 -12.69 49.08
CA ARG A 615 -23.87 -13.48 50.03
C ARG A 615 -24.46 -12.68 51.20
N ILE A 616 -24.28 -11.37 51.22
CA ILE A 616 -24.86 -10.41 52.17
C ILE A 616 -25.79 -9.42 51.43
N PRO A 617 -26.80 -8.85 52.10
CA PRO A 617 -27.68 -7.83 51.50
C PRO A 617 -26.91 -6.56 51.09
N ILE A 618 -27.44 -5.81 50.11
CA ILE A 618 -26.84 -4.55 49.62
C ILE A 618 -26.52 -3.59 50.76
N VAL A 619 -27.40 -3.48 51.75
CA VAL A 619 -27.23 -2.54 52.87
C VAL A 619 -26.06 -2.86 53.80
N GLU A 620 -25.52 -4.09 53.74
CA GLU A 620 -24.40 -4.55 54.57
C GLU A 620 -23.05 -4.45 53.84
N LEU A 621 -23.04 -4.20 52.52
CA LEU A 621 -21.82 -4.09 51.71
C LEU A 621 -20.85 -3.01 52.19
N ASN A 622 -21.38 -1.95 52.79
CA ASN A 622 -20.59 -0.88 53.38
C ASN A 622 -21.29 -0.39 54.63
N THR A 623 -20.54 -0.16 55.72
CA THR A 623 -21.12 0.36 56.97
C THR A 623 -21.84 1.69 56.76
N LYS A 624 -21.36 2.50 55.82
CA LYS A 624 -21.99 3.76 55.42
C LYS A 624 -23.30 3.58 54.67
N PHE A 625 -23.70 2.36 54.28
CA PHE A 625 -25.02 2.09 53.70
C PHE A 625 -26.12 1.92 54.76
N THR A 626 -25.77 1.67 56.03
CA THR A 626 -26.76 1.38 57.09
C THR A 626 -27.45 2.63 57.67
N ARG A 627 -28.76 2.47 57.93
CA ARG A 627 -29.81 3.47 58.26
C ARG A 627 -29.88 4.68 57.33
N GLY A 628 -30.53 4.50 56.18
CA GLY A 628 -31.06 5.60 55.37
C GLY A 628 -30.61 5.68 53.92
N ALA A 629 -29.84 4.71 53.39
CA ALA A 629 -29.58 4.64 51.96
C ALA A 629 -30.87 4.25 51.21
N SER A 630 -31.66 5.25 50.84
CA SER A 630 -32.82 5.12 49.94
C SER A 630 -32.41 5.22 48.46
N TYR A 631 -31.19 5.69 48.21
CA TYR A 631 -30.67 6.00 46.89
C TYR A 631 -29.17 5.65 46.82
N LEU A 632 -28.82 4.80 45.87
CA LEU A 632 -27.44 4.42 45.52
C LEU A 632 -27.25 4.60 44.01
N ILE A 633 -25.99 4.69 43.60
CA ILE A 633 -25.59 4.64 42.18
C ILE A 633 -24.79 3.37 41.94
N TRP A 634 -24.94 2.81 40.74
CA TRP A 634 -24.28 1.56 40.35
C TRP A 634 -23.71 1.67 38.94
N THR A 635 -22.75 0.81 38.63
CA THR A 635 -22.14 0.69 37.30
C THR A 635 -21.54 -0.70 37.11
N ILE A 636 -21.59 -1.21 35.88
CA ILE A 636 -20.76 -2.34 35.46
C ILE A 636 -19.42 -1.79 34.99
N SER A 637 -18.33 -2.22 35.61
CA SER A 637 -16.98 -1.79 35.27
C SER A 637 -16.47 -2.42 33.97
N LYS A 638 -15.28 -2.00 33.53
CA LYS A 638 -14.67 -2.49 32.29
C LYS A 638 -14.54 -4.01 32.21
N ASP A 639 -14.24 -4.64 33.35
CA ASP A 639 -14.03 -6.07 33.56
C ASP A 639 -15.31 -6.80 33.99
N GLY A 640 -16.47 -6.12 33.94
CA GLY A 640 -17.76 -6.73 34.21
C GLY A 640 -18.12 -6.81 35.69
N ALA A 641 -17.31 -6.25 36.59
CA ALA A 641 -17.62 -6.20 38.02
C ALA A 641 -18.77 -5.22 38.30
N LEU A 642 -19.59 -5.53 39.30
CA LEU A 642 -20.67 -4.66 39.75
C LEU A 642 -20.13 -3.70 40.82
N ILE A 643 -20.11 -2.41 40.53
CA ILE A 643 -19.72 -1.38 41.50
C ILE A 643 -20.97 -0.69 42.01
N ILE A 644 -21.11 -0.60 43.34
CA ILE A 644 -22.23 0.09 44.02
C ILE A 644 -21.66 1.11 45.00
N GLY A 645 -22.22 2.32 45.02
CA GLY A 645 -21.83 3.36 45.98
C GLY A 645 -22.96 4.32 46.31
N LYS A 646 -22.81 5.10 47.39
CA LYS A 646 -23.72 6.22 47.66
C LYS A 646 -23.46 7.36 46.71
N GLU A 647 -24.51 8.02 46.24
CA GLU A 647 -24.35 9.34 45.63
C GLU A 647 -23.91 10.33 46.72
N LEU A 648 -22.73 10.93 46.53
CA LEU A 648 -22.19 11.93 47.44
C LEU A 648 -22.40 13.31 46.83
N THR A 649 -22.66 14.29 47.69
CA THR A 649 -22.72 15.69 47.27
C THR A 649 -21.58 16.47 47.90
N VAL A 650 -21.05 17.43 47.15
CA VAL A 650 -20.02 18.37 47.60
C VAL A 650 -20.51 19.79 47.42
N LYS A 651 -20.07 20.69 48.29
CA LYS A 651 -20.45 22.09 48.21
C LYS A 651 -19.45 22.82 47.30
N ILE A 652 -19.91 23.30 46.16
CA ILE A 652 -19.14 24.14 45.23
C ILE A 652 -19.87 25.45 45.04
N ASN A 653 -19.16 26.57 45.21
CA ASN A 653 -19.70 27.91 45.03
C ASN A 653 -21.06 28.13 45.75
N GLY A 654 -21.19 27.57 46.95
CA GLY A 654 -22.40 27.68 47.77
C GLY A 654 -23.52 26.66 47.47
N ARG A 655 -23.44 25.89 46.38
CA ARG A 655 -24.44 24.89 45.94
C ARG A 655 -23.99 23.46 46.23
N LEU A 656 -24.94 22.57 46.54
CA LEU A 656 -24.67 21.14 46.70
C LEU A 656 -24.73 20.45 45.33
N GLU A 657 -23.59 20.00 44.85
CA GLU A 657 -23.41 19.33 43.57
C GLU A 657 -23.20 17.84 43.75
N LYS A 658 -23.84 17.02 42.92
CA LYS A 658 -23.67 15.55 42.92
C LYS A 658 -22.33 15.18 42.27
N CYS A 659 -21.59 14.26 42.91
CA CYS A 659 -20.32 13.73 42.40
C CYS A 659 -20.50 12.71 41.27
N GLY A 660 -21.67 12.08 41.14
CA GLY A 660 -22.05 11.23 40.02
C GLY A 660 -21.24 9.93 39.86
N HIS A 661 -21.53 9.20 38.79
CA HIS A 661 -20.90 7.91 38.46
C HIS A 661 -19.37 7.92 38.31
N PRO A 662 -18.71 8.99 37.77
CA PRO A 662 -17.25 9.03 37.71
C PRO A 662 -16.56 8.86 39.08
N SER A 663 -17.23 9.25 40.16
CA SER A 663 -16.70 9.12 41.53
C SER A 663 -16.61 7.67 42.02
N ILE A 664 -17.48 6.77 41.55
CA ILE A 664 -17.46 5.34 41.94
C ILE A 664 -16.60 4.49 41.01
N THR A 665 -16.39 4.90 39.76
CA THR A 665 -15.48 4.24 38.81
C THR A 665 -14.03 4.71 38.96
N GLY A 666 -13.80 5.84 39.62
CA GLY A 666 -12.51 6.52 39.65
C GLY A 666 -12.11 7.04 38.27
N PHE A 667 -13.08 7.57 37.51
CA PHE A 667 -12.93 8.06 36.13
C PHE A 667 -12.46 7.01 35.11
N LYS A 668 -12.55 5.73 35.45
CA LYS A 668 -12.28 4.66 34.49
C LYS A 668 -13.45 4.54 33.51
N PRO A 669 -13.19 4.10 32.26
CA PRO A 669 -14.25 3.64 31.38
C PRO A 669 -15.08 2.56 32.04
N ALA A 670 -16.38 2.61 31.84
CA ALA A 670 -17.34 1.65 32.35
C ALA A 670 -18.35 1.30 31.26
N ARG A 671 -19.13 0.26 31.49
CA ARG A 671 -20.19 -0.21 30.59
C ARG A 671 -21.48 0.49 31.00
N ILE A 672 -22.61 -0.20 31.08
CA ILE A 672 -23.85 0.40 31.59
C ILE A 672 -23.79 0.80 33.08
N ALA A 673 -24.45 1.91 33.42
CA ALA A 673 -24.60 2.43 34.78
C ALA A 673 -26.01 2.99 35.06
N GLY A 674 -26.31 3.25 36.33
CA GLY A 674 -27.56 3.89 36.68
C GLY A 674 -27.79 4.08 38.16
N GLU A 675 -29.05 4.17 38.54
CA GLU A 675 -29.47 4.45 39.92
C GLU A 675 -30.21 3.26 40.52
N LEU A 676 -30.10 3.12 41.84
CA LEU A 676 -30.79 2.12 42.64
C LEU A 676 -31.62 2.81 43.73
N HIS A 677 -32.93 2.62 43.69
CA HIS A 677 -33.92 3.26 44.56
C HIS A 677 -34.58 2.23 45.46
N LYS A 678 -34.62 2.48 46.77
CA LYS A 678 -35.24 1.54 47.71
C LYS A 678 -36.77 1.55 47.56
N ALA A 679 -37.37 0.38 47.37
CA ALA A 679 -38.81 0.19 47.13
C ALA A 679 -39.53 -0.59 48.24
N GLY A 680 -38.84 -0.93 49.33
CA GLY A 680 -39.38 -1.64 50.48
C GLY A 680 -38.27 -2.28 51.32
N LYS A 681 -38.65 -3.10 52.31
CA LYS A 681 -37.68 -3.92 53.04
C LYS A 681 -37.18 -5.03 52.11
N GLY A 682 -35.89 -4.99 51.75
CA GLY A 682 -35.27 -5.97 50.85
C GLY A 682 -35.67 -5.86 49.37
N ASN A 683 -36.30 -4.74 48.96
CA ASN A 683 -36.72 -4.53 47.57
C ASN A 683 -36.11 -3.23 47.01
N TRP A 684 -35.59 -3.31 45.78
CA TRP A 684 -34.93 -2.22 45.07
C TRP A 684 -35.49 -2.05 43.66
N LYS A 685 -35.49 -0.82 43.18
CA LYS A 685 -35.80 -0.44 41.80
C LYS A 685 -34.54 0.06 41.11
N ILE A 686 -34.24 -0.49 39.94
CA ILE A 686 -33.04 -0.17 39.15
C ILE A 686 -33.43 0.58 37.87
N ASN A 687 -32.61 1.53 37.44
CA ASN A 687 -32.73 2.19 36.14
C ASN A 687 -31.35 2.34 35.48
N SER A 688 -31.32 2.73 34.21
CA SER A 688 -30.10 3.03 33.44
C SER A 688 -29.77 4.54 33.41
N LYS A 689 -30.22 5.32 34.40
CA LYS A 689 -30.04 6.79 34.40
C LYS A 689 -28.60 7.16 34.72
N SER A 690 -27.77 7.21 33.69
CA SER A 690 -26.45 7.81 33.73
C SER A 690 -26.16 8.55 32.43
N GLY A 691 -26.04 9.88 32.50
CA GLY A 691 -25.65 10.69 31.34
C GLY A 691 -24.18 10.54 30.93
N ARG A 692 -23.43 9.63 31.56
CA ARG A 692 -22.00 9.38 31.29
C ARG A 692 -21.73 8.02 30.67
N TYR A 693 -22.56 7.05 31.00
CA TYR A 693 -22.26 5.64 30.76
C TYR A 693 -23.45 4.88 30.14
N SER A 694 -24.63 5.50 30.03
CA SER A 694 -25.85 4.81 29.58
C SER A 694 -26.74 5.63 28.65
N GLY A 695 -26.37 6.89 28.36
CA GLY A 695 -27.27 7.82 27.67
C GLY A 695 -27.31 7.66 26.15
N ASP A 696 -26.34 6.95 25.57
CA ASP A 696 -26.05 6.89 24.15
C ASP A 696 -26.11 5.47 23.55
N TYR A 697 -26.54 4.45 24.31
CA TYR A 697 -26.75 3.13 23.73
C TYR A 697 -28.10 3.04 23.01
N PRO A 698 -28.14 2.56 21.76
CA PRO A 698 -29.40 2.34 21.05
C PRO A 698 -30.25 1.22 21.68
N ASN A 699 -29.63 0.25 22.35
CA ASN A 699 -30.26 -0.90 23.02
C ASN A 699 -30.19 -0.83 24.56
N THR A 700 -30.25 0.37 25.15
CA THR A 700 -30.08 0.58 26.60
C THR A 700 -30.99 -0.31 27.46
N ASP A 701 -32.23 -0.54 27.03
CA ASP A 701 -33.21 -1.35 27.78
C ASP A 701 -32.79 -2.82 27.89
N GLU A 702 -32.23 -3.41 26.84
CA GLU A 702 -31.71 -4.78 26.82
C GLU A 702 -30.52 -4.90 27.79
N LEU A 703 -29.57 -3.95 27.71
CA LEU A 703 -28.42 -3.90 28.59
C LEU A 703 -28.83 -3.74 30.06
N LEU A 704 -29.90 -2.98 30.34
CA LEU A 704 -30.47 -2.83 31.67
C LEU A 704 -31.12 -4.12 32.19
N GLN A 705 -31.77 -4.91 31.32
CA GLN A 705 -32.28 -6.23 31.70
C GLN A 705 -31.14 -7.18 32.09
N ASN A 706 -30.04 -7.17 31.34
CA ASN A 706 -28.86 -7.98 31.67
C ASN A 706 -28.24 -7.54 33.01
N ALA A 707 -28.16 -6.23 33.26
CA ALA A 707 -27.74 -5.71 34.56
C ALA A 707 -28.69 -6.15 35.70
N LEU A 708 -30.01 -6.08 35.49
CA LEU A 708 -31.00 -6.56 36.46
C LEU A 708 -30.77 -8.03 36.81
N HIS A 709 -30.53 -8.89 35.81
CA HIS A 709 -30.22 -10.30 36.04
C HIS A 709 -28.98 -10.48 36.91
N LYS A 710 -27.91 -9.70 36.64
CA LYS A 710 -26.70 -9.71 37.47
C LYS A 710 -26.98 -9.31 38.92
N PHE A 711 -27.82 -8.30 39.16
CA PHE A 711 -28.25 -7.92 40.52
C PHE A 711 -29.01 -9.04 41.22
N GLN A 712 -29.94 -9.71 40.52
CA GLN A 712 -30.70 -10.84 41.07
C GLN A 712 -29.78 -12.02 41.41
N GLN A 713 -28.75 -12.29 40.60
CA GLN A 713 -27.75 -13.31 40.89
C GLN A 713 -26.86 -12.96 42.09
N PHE A 714 -26.43 -11.70 42.21
CA PHE A 714 -25.54 -11.26 43.30
C PHE A 714 -26.29 -11.18 44.64
N PHE A 715 -27.58 -10.85 44.60
CA PHE A 715 -28.42 -10.63 45.79
C PHE A 715 -29.72 -11.44 45.71
N PRO A 716 -29.67 -12.79 45.74
CA PRO A 716 -30.84 -13.64 45.50
C PRO A 716 -31.91 -13.56 46.60
N LYS A 717 -31.59 -12.96 47.75
CA LYS A 717 -32.52 -12.74 48.87
C LYS A 717 -33.22 -11.38 48.83
N GLU A 718 -32.92 -10.54 47.84
CA GLU A 718 -33.52 -9.21 47.65
C GLU A 718 -34.29 -9.16 46.33
N GLY A 719 -35.41 -8.42 46.30
CA GLY A 719 -36.20 -8.21 45.09
C GLY A 719 -35.65 -7.04 44.29
N PHE A 720 -35.46 -7.23 42.97
CA PHE A 720 -35.07 -6.18 42.03
C PHE A 720 -36.07 -6.10 40.89
N ALA A 721 -36.47 -4.87 40.55
CA ALA A 721 -37.33 -4.59 39.40
C ALA A 721 -36.86 -3.32 38.68
N ILE A 722 -37.09 -3.23 37.38
CA ILE A 722 -36.82 -2.00 36.64
C ILE A 722 -37.78 -0.90 37.09
N GLN A 723 -37.25 0.30 37.31
CA GLN A 723 -38.04 1.48 37.62
C GLN A 723 -38.78 1.93 36.35
N ALA A 724 -40.11 1.94 36.40
CA ALA A 724 -40.92 2.50 35.32
C ALA A 724 -40.50 3.95 35.01
N PRO A 725 -40.52 4.37 33.73
CA PRO A 725 -40.26 5.76 33.37
C PRO A 725 -41.22 6.66 34.15
N LYS A 726 -40.71 7.74 34.75
CA LYS A 726 -41.61 8.76 35.32
C LYS A 726 -42.38 9.35 34.15
N ALA A 727 -43.71 9.27 34.19
CA ALA A 727 -44.55 10.05 33.29
C ALA A 727 -44.09 11.52 33.35
N PRO A 728 -43.97 12.21 32.19
CA PRO A 728 -43.62 13.63 32.21
C PRO A 728 -44.62 14.36 33.09
N ALA A 729 -44.12 15.19 34.01
CA ALA A 729 -44.99 16.06 34.79
C ALA A 729 -45.79 16.89 33.78
N SER A 730 -47.11 16.73 33.77
CA SER A 730 -47.99 17.66 33.08
C SER A 730 -47.67 19.06 33.60
N LEU A 731 -47.28 19.94 32.66
CA LEU A 731 -47.01 21.36 32.90
C LEU A 731 -48.16 22.04 33.64
#